data_AF-U7D995-F1
#
_entry.id   AF-U7D995-F1
#
_cell.length_a   1.000
_cell.length_b   1.000
_cell.length_c   1.000
_cell.angle_alpha   90.00
_cell.angle_beta   90.00
_cell.angle_gamma   90.00
#
_symmetry.space_group_name_H-M   'P 1'
#
loop_
_entity.id
_entity.type
_entity.pdbx_description
1 polymer ?
#
loop_
_entity_poly.entity_id
_entity_poly.type
_entity_poly.pdbx_seq_one_letter_code
_entity_poly.pdbx_strand_id
1 'polypeptide(L)'
;MATAKKEAKTDVAAQMDKLERLITKVQQAQKEFASFSQEQVDRIFFEAAMAANHERISLAKEAVEETGMGIVEDKVIKNHFASEMVYNKFRTLKTCNEIDRDESAGIVKVAEPLGVLAGVIPTTNPTSTAIFKSLIALKTRNGIIFSPHPRAKKCTVRAAKIVLEAAVKAGAPRDIIAWIEEPSIEGSNYLMQHSSIAAILATGGPGMVRAAYSSGKPALGVGAGNTPVVIDETADIKMAVSSILMSKTFDNGVICASEQAVIAEKSVYNSVRQEFLTQGAYVLNADERKKVGQTLFKDNRINAEVVGQSAAKIARLAGITVPEETKVLIAEVEKTESAEVFAHEKLSPVLAMYSATDYTDAFEKAHRLIELGGLGHTSVLYTSDKNSMRINQYGSLMKTGRTLINTPASHGAIGDIYNFNLAPSLTLGCGSWGGNSISDNVGPKHLINVKTVAIRKENMLWFQVPNKVYFKRGALGVALEDLAEKKKAFVVTDRFLHENGYCESLLKKLRRLDITYEVYSDVAPDPTLATAMDGASKLKAFDADLIIAIGGGSPMDAAKIMWLLYEHPEIDFKDLAMRFMDIRKRVYKFPKLGGKAEFVAIPTTSGTGSEVTPFAVITDEKTGQKYPIADYELTPNMAIVDADLAKDMPASLTAFSGIDALTHALEAYVSTLATEFTSPLALEAIRLLFEYLPRSYKNGGEDMEAREKVHHASNMAGMAFANAFLGICHSMAHKMGAKFHLPHGLANALLINDVIRFNATDAPRKMGTFSQYKNPEAKARYARIARYIGLSGADDAALVEALIGKITELKQQLDIPLTIKEAKVDRDAFYAALETLSEDAFDDQCTGANPRYPLMSELRDIYSAAYEGVK
;
A
#
# COMPACT_ATOMS: atom_id res chain seq x y z
N MET A 1 54.03 19.12 -33.45
CA MET A 1 52.90 18.26 -33.03
C MET A 1 52.96 17.80 -31.57
N ALA A 2 54.13 17.51 -30.98
CA ALA A 2 54.24 17.11 -29.57
C ALA A 2 53.97 18.25 -28.56
N THR A 3 54.33 19.49 -28.89
CA THR A 3 54.08 20.71 -28.08
C THR A 3 52.60 21.08 -28.03
N ALA A 4 51.90 21.08 -29.17
CA ALA A 4 50.46 21.37 -29.24
C ALA A 4 49.59 20.34 -28.48
N LYS A 5 49.98 19.05 -28.46
CA LYS A 5 49.31 18.02 -27.64
C LYS A 5 49.60 18.17 -26.14
N LYS A 6 50.71 18.79 -25.76
CA LYS A 6 51.07 19.04 -24.36
C LYS A 6 50.33 20.27 -23.83
N GLU A 7 50.27 21.34 -24.62
CA GLU A 7 49.51 22.57 -24.32
C GLU A 7 48.00 22.32 -24.17
N ALA A 8 47.39 21.55 -25.08
CA ALA A 8 45.97 21.16 -25.00
C ALA A 8 45.64 20.30 -23.76
N LYS A 9 46.58 19.49 -23.26
CA LYS A 9 46.39 18.70 -22.03
C LYS A 9 46.44 19.58 -20.77
N THR A 10 47.29 20.61 -20.76
CA THR A 10 47.37 21.59 -19.66
C THR A 10 46.11 22.46 -19.54
N ASP A 11 45.47 22.81 -20.67
CA ASP A 11 44.25 23.64 -20.69
C ASP A 11 43.03 22.88 -20.13
N VAL A 12 42.86 21.60 -20.51
CA VAL A 12 41.78 20.75 -19.96
C VAL A 12 41.93 20.55 -18.44
N ALA A 13 43.15 20.32 -17.94
CA ALA A 13 43.40 20.16 -16.51
C ALA A 13 43.04 21.44 -15.72
N ALA A 14 43.43 22.62 -16.22
CA ALA A 14 43.10 23.89 -15.59
C ALA A 14 41.58 24.16 -15.59
N GLN A 15 40.87 23.77 -16.64
CA GLN A 15 39.41 23.86 -16.70
C GLN A 15 38.72 22.93 -15.69
N MET A 16 39.21 21.69 -15.53
CA MET A 16 38.67 20.77 -14.53
C MET A 16 38.93 21.27 -13.10
N ASP A 17 40.11 21.82 -12.81
CA ASP A 17 40.41 22.43 -11.50
C ASP A 17 39.51 23.63 -11.19
N LYS A 18 39.15 24.43 -12.20
CA LYS A 18 38.19 25.53 -12.05
C LYS A 18 36.78 24.99 -11.74
N LEU A 19 36.35 23.93 -12.41
CA LEU A 19 35.06 23.29 -12.18
C LEU A 19 35.00 22.63 -10.80
N GLU A 20 36.08 22.00 -10.33
CA GLU A 20 36.17 21.40 -9.00
C GLU A 20 36.01 22.43 -7.88
N ARG A 21 36.71 23.57 -8.01
CA ARG A 21 36.54 24.70 -7.09
C ARG A 21 35.11 25.25 -7.10
N LEU A 22 34.47 25.28 -8.27
CA LEU A 22 33.08 25.73 -8.39
C LEU A 22 32.13 24.78 -7.64
N ILE A 23 32.26 23.47 -7.87
CA ILE A 23 31.45 22.44 -7.20
C ILE A 23 31.61 22.51 -5.68
N THR A 24 32.85 22.68 -5.21
CA THR A 24 33.15 22.81 -3.78
C THR A 24 32.44 24.01 -3.15
N LYS A 25 32.42 25.17 -3.82
CA LYS A 25 31.71 26.37 -3.34
C LYS A 25 30.20 26.15 -3.25
N VAL A 26 29.59 25.58 -4.29
CA VAL A 26 28.14 25.31 -4.29
C VAL A 26 27.78 24.28 -3.23
N GLN A 27 28.62 23.28 -3.00
CA GLN A 27 28.41 22.30 -1.93
C GLN A 27 28.43 22.97 -0.55
N GLN A 28 29.36 23.91 -0.31
CA GLN A 28 29.40 24.65 0.95
C GLN A 28 28.18 25.55 1.13
N ALA A 29 27.79 26.28 0.07
CA ALA A 29 26.58 27.09 0.05
C ALA A 29 25.32 26.26 0.31
N GLN A 30 25.22 25.07 -0.28
CA GLN A 30 24.08 24.18 -0.09
C GLN A 30 23.99 23.66 1.35
N LYS A 31 25.13 23.31 1.98
CA LYS A 31 25.16 22.90 3.39
C LYS A 31 24.62 23.99 4.31
N GLU A 32 25.00 25.25 4.07
CA GLU A 32 24.44 26.39 4.79
C GLU A 32 22.93 26.52 4.53
N PHE A 33 22.51 26.47 3.25
CA PHE A 33 21.13 26.66 2.86
C PHE A 33 20.17 25.56 3.37
N ALA A 34 20.66 24.34 3.58
CA ALA A 34 19.88 23.25 4.16
C ALA A 34 19.31 23.58 5.55
N SER A 35 19.99 24.45 6.32
CA SER A 35 19.58 24.85 7.66
C SER A 35 18.47 25.91 7.71
N PHE A 36 18.08 26.47 6.58
CA PHE A 36 17.12 27.58 6.53
C PHE A 36 15.70 27.11 6.85
N SER A 37 14.95 27.98 7.53
CA SER A 37 13.52 27.82 7.80
C SER A 37 12.68 27.91 6.52
N GLN A 38 11.43 27.42 6.58
CA GLN A 38 10.49 27.52 5.47
C GLN A 38 10.27 28.97 5.05
N GLU A 39 10.15 29.88 6.01
CA GLU A 39 9.89 31.29 5.80
C GLU A 39 11.06 31.99 5.08
N GLN A 40 12.30 31.67 5.46
CA GLN A 40 13.49 32.17 4.76
C GLN A 40 13.56 31.66 3.32
N VAL A 41 13.32 30.36 3.11
CA VAL A 41 13.30 29.75 1.77
C VAL A 41 12.21 30.37 0.90
N ASP A 42 11.02 30.60 1.47
CA ASP A 42 9.88 31.16 0.75
C ASP A 42 10.12 32.62 0.37
N ARG A 43 10.79 33.39 1.24
CA ARG A 43 11.23 34.75 0.94
C ARG A 43 12.22 34.77 -0.22
N ILE A 44 13.23 33.89 -0.20
CA ILE A 44 14.22 33.75 -1.27
C ILE A 44 13.54 33.36 -2.59
N PHE A 45 12.63 32.38 -2.53
CA PHE A 45 11.87 31.90 -3.69
C PHE A 45 11.02 33.01 -4.33
N PHE A 46 10.34 33.82 -3.51
CA PHE A 46 9.56 34.98 -3.97
C PHE A 46 10.44 36.03 -4.66
N GLU A 47 11.52 36.48 -4.03
CA GLU A 47 12.39 37.52 -4.58
C GLU A 47 13.08 37.07 -5.87
N ALA A 48 13.52 35.81 -5.92
CA ALA A 48 14.06 35.18 -7.12
C ALA A 48 13.05 35.16 -8.28
N ALA A 49 11.80 34.76 -8.01
CA ALA A 49 10.75 34.71 -9.02
C ALA A 49 10.38 36.11 -9.53
N MET A 50 10.27 37.09 -8.63
CA MET A 50 10.02 38.49 -8.96
C MET A 50 11.09 39.07 -9.88
N ALA A 51 12.36 38.88 -9.55
CA ALA A 51 13.46 39.38 -10.37
C ALA A 51 13.48 38.76 -11.78
N ALA A 52 13.28 37.44 -11.87
CA ALA A 52 13.17 36.75 -13.16
C ALA A 52 11.98 37.27 -13.99
N ASN A 53 10.85 37.55 -13.34
CA ASN A 53 9.66 38.06 -14.01
C ASN A 53 9.84 39.51 -14.52
N HIS A 54 10.53 40.36 -13.77
CA HIS A 54 10.86 41.72 -14.21
C HIS A 54 11.79 41.73 -15.43
N GLU A 55 12.77 40.83 -15.48
CA GLU A 55 13.77 40.74 -16.56
C GLU A 55 13.31 39.92 -17.78
N ARG A 56 12.05 39.42 -17.78
CA ARG A 56 11.52 38.53 -18.82
C ARG A 56 11.71 39.03 -20.25
N ILE A 57 11.64 40.35 -20.46
CA ILE A 57 11.79 40.99 -21.78
C ILE A 57 13.26 41.05 -22.23
N SER A 58 14.17 41.49 -21.35
CA SER A 58 15.60 41.54 -21.70
C SER A 58 16.12 40.14 -22.01
N LEU A 59 15.81 39.18 -21.14
CA LEU A 59 16.22 37.78 -21.31
C LEU A 59 15.66 37.14 -22.59
N ALA A 60 14.44 37.50 -22.99
CA ALA A 60 13.84 37.02 -24.23
C ALA A 60 14.59 37.55 -25.46
N LYS A 61 14.90 38.85 -25.48
CA LYS A 61 15.67 39.49 -26.56
C LYS A 61 17.06 38.88 -26.71
N GLU A 62 17.79 38.77 -25.59
CA GLU A 62 19.13 38.18 -25.56
C GLU A 62 19.13 36.72 -26.04
N ALA A 63 18.12 35.93 -25.68
CA ALA A 63 18.00 34.55 -26.13
C ALA A 63 17.74 34.44 -27.64
N VAL A 64 16.88 35.29 -28.21
CA VAL A 64 16.64 35.31 -29.68
C VAL A 64 17.91 35.76 -30.40
N GLU A 65 18.57 36.82 -29.93
CA GLU A 65 19.80 37.35 -30.52
C GLU A 65 20.94 36.31 -30.51
N GLU A 66 21.18 35.65 -29.38
CA GLU A 66 22.28 34.69 -29.25
C GLU A 66 22.01 33.40 -30.04
N THR A 67 20.79 32.87 -29.98
CA THR A 67 20.48 31.55 -30.56
C THR A 67 20.10 31.64 -32.05
N GLY A 68 19.56 32.78 -32.48
CA GLY A 68 18.93 32.97 -33.79
C GLY A 68 17.61 32.21 -33.93
N MET A 69 16.96 31.82 -32.83
CA MET A 69 15.76 30.97 -32.82
C MET A 69 14.58 31.61 -32.10
N GLY A 70 13.39 31.42 -32.65
CA GLY A 70 12.13 31.72 -31.99
C GLY A 70 11.67 33.16 -32.14
N ILE A 71 10.76 33.58 -31.25
CA ILE A 71 10.08 34.87 -31.27
C ILE A 71 10.25 35.54 -29.91
N VAL A 72 10.57 36.83 -29.87
CA VAL A 72 10.86 37.55 -28.61
C VAL A 72 9.63 37.50 -27.70
N GLU A 73 8.46 37.85 -28.23
CA GLU A 73 7.18 37.89 -27.54
C GLU A 73 6.83 36.55 -26.89
N ASP A 74 7.05 35.44 -27.60
CA ASP A 74 6.79 34.10 -27.07
C ASP A 74 7.81 33.70 -26.00
N LYS A 75 9.09 34.09 -26.15
CA LYS A 75 10.08 33.91 -25.08
C LYS A 75 9.79 34.77 -23.85
N VAL A 76 9.15 35.93 -24.00
CA VAL A 76 8.64 36.71 -22.86
C VAL A 76 7.60 35.89 -22.10
N ILE A 77 6.64 35.29 -22.81
CA ILE A 77 5.61 34.43 -22.21
C ILE A 77 6.26 33.22 -21.52
N LYS A 78 7.26 32.58 -22.14
CA LYS A 78 7.98 31.45 -21.53
C LYS A 78 8.73 31.84 -20.25
N ASN A 79 9.37 33.00 -20.22
CA ASN A 79 10.06 33.50 -19.02
C ASN A 79 9.06 33.87 -17.92
N HIS A 80 7.93 34.47 -18.31
CA HIS A 80 6.83 34.77 -17.40
C HIS A 80 6.24 33.49 -16.79
N PHE A 81 5.98 32.47 -17.61
CA PHE A 81 5.54 31.15 -17.17
C PHE A 81 6.54 30.52 -16.18
N ALA A 82 7.83 30.48 -16.55
CA ALA A 82 8.87 29.87 -15.73
C ALA A 82 9.09 30.58 -14.39
N SER A 83 8.69 31.85 -14.26
CA SER A 83 8.79 32.63 -13.03
C SER A 83 7.48 32.62 -12.25
N GLU A 84 6.43 33.23 -12.78
CA GLU A 84 5.19 33.50 -12.06
C GLU A 84 4.32 32.27 -11.87
N MET A 85 4.11 31.45 -12.90
CA MET A 85 3.28 30.24 -12.78
C MET A 85 3.94 29.21 -11.85
N VAL A 86 5.25 29.02 -12.01
CA VAL A 86 6.05 28.14 -11.13
C VAL A 86 6.01 28.62 -9.68
N TYR A 87 6.16 29.93 -9.44
CA TYR A 87 6.03 30.50 -8.10
C TYR A 87 4.65 30.26 -7.52
N ASN A 88 3.59 30.63 -8.24
CA ASN A 88 2.22 30.53 -7.76
C ASN A 88 1.83 29.10 -7.41
N LYS A 89 2.27 28.11 -8.21
CA LYS A 89 2.01 26.70 -7.92
C LYS A 89 2.65 26.23 -6.63
N PHE A 90 3.89 26.65 -6.37
CA PHE A 90 4.71 26.05 -5.31
C PHE A 90 4.90 26.93 -4.07
N ARG A 91 4.36 28.16 -4.05
CA ARG A 91 4.57 29.12 -2.95
C ARG A 91 4.20 28.54 -1.58
N THR A 92 3.10 27.79 -1.47
CA THR A 92 2.61 27.22 -0.21
C THR A 92 3.13 25.81 0.10
N LEU A 93 3.92 25.21 -0.81
CA LEU A 93 4.40 23.85 -0.62
C LEU A 93 5.42 23.80 0.52
N LYS A 94 5.20 22.92 1.50
CA LYS A 94 6.18 22.65 2.55
C LYS A 94 7.32 21.80 1.99
N THR A 95 8.53 22.31 2.16
CA THR A 95 9.78 21.72 1.64
C THR A 95 10.90 21.71 2.68
N CYS A 96 10.62 22.21 3.89
CA CYS A 96 11.54 22.35 5.00
C CYS A 96 11.09 21.52 6.20
N ASN A 97 12.01 20.71 6.74
CA ASN A 97 11.80 19.96 7.98
C ASN A 97 10.52 19.12 7.94
N GLU A 98 9.70 19.16 8.98
CA GLU A 98 8.43 18.43 9.02
C GLU A 98 7.44 18.95 7.97
N ILE A 99 7.07 18.09 7.03
CA ILE A 99 6.11 18.41 5.97
C ILE A 99 4.74 17.75 6.18
N ASP A 100 4.69 16.69 6.99
CA ASP A 100 3.47 15.91 7.25
C ASP A 100 3.59 15.17 8.59
N ARG A 101 2.47 15.03 9.32
CA ARG A 101 2.39 14.34 10.61
C ARG A 101 1.04 13.66 10.76
N ASP A 102 1.07 12.35 10.98
CA ASP A 102 -0.06 11.54 11.39
C ASP A 102 0.20 11.00 12.80
N GLU A 103 -0.39 11.66 13.80
CA GLU A 103 -0.23 11.30 15.20
C GLU A 103 -0.83 9.92 15.53
N SER A 104 -1.89 9.53 14.81
CA SER A 104 -2.62 8.29 15.02
C SER A 104 -1.79 7.09 14.54
N ALA A 105 -1.21 7.20 13.34
CA ALA A 105 -0.31 6.19 12.77
C ALA A 105 1.11 6.26 13.37
N GLY A 106 1.46 7.32 14.09
CA GLY A 106 2.79 7.53 14.63
C GLY A 106 3.83 7.84 13.54
N ILE A 107 3.43 8.52 12.48
CA ILE A 107 4.30 8.83 11.33
C ILE A 107 4.54 10.33 11.25
N VAL A 108 5.79 10.73 11.09
CA VAL A 108 6.19 12.09 10.73
C VAL A 108 7.05 12.03 9.47
N LYS A 109 6.74 12.86 8.46
CA LYS A 109 7.56 12.98 7.24
C LYS A 109 8.37 14.26 7.30
N VAL A 110 9.67 14.13 7.05
CA VAL A 110 10.64 15.23 7.09
C VAL A 110 11.29 15.37 5.71
N ALA A 111 11.24 16.58 5.13
CA ALA A 111 11.87 16.90 3.87
C ALA A 111 13.35 17.29 4.05
N GLU A 112 14.21 16.64 3.29
CA GLU A 112 15.65 16.88 3.21
C GLU A 112 16.01 17.27 1.77
N PRO A 113 16.83 18.30 1.52
CA PRO A 113 17.33 18.59 0.17
C PRO A 113 18.12 17.39 -0.37
N LEU A 114 18.15 17.22 -1.70
CA LEU A 114 19.02 16.21 -2.32
C LEU A 114 20.50 16.57 -2.16
N GLY A 115 20.84 17.85 -2.28
CA GLY A 115 22.21 18.35 -2.25
C GLY A 115 22.50 19.30 -3.42
N VAL A 116 23.63 19.10 -4.09
CA VAL A 116 23.99 19.87 -5.29
C VAL A 116 23.46 19.18 -6.55
N LEU A 117 22.75 19.94 -7.38
CA LEU A 117 22.14 19.47 -8.62
C LEU A 117 22.99 19.89 -9.84
N ALA A 118 23.07 19.02 -10.84
CA ALA A 118 23.58 19.38 -12.15
C ALA A 118 22.42 19.70 -13.11
N GLY A 119 22.32 20.92 -13.61
CA GLY A 119 21.25 21.37 -14.50
C GLY A 119 21.73 21.47 -15.96
N VAL A 120 21.36 20.52 -16.81
CA VAL A 120 21.61 20.62 -18.27
C VAL A 120 20.56 21.54 -18.90
N ILE A 121 21.00 22.53 -19.69
CA ILE A 121 20.11 23.53 -20.30
C ILE A 121 20.13 23.42 -21.84
N PRO A 122 18.96 23.30 -22.50
CA PRO A 122 18.89 23.18 -23.95
C PRO A 122 19.00 24.55 -24.64
N THR A 123 19.35 24.55 -25.93
CA THR A 123 19.41 25.77 -26.75
C THR A 123 18.05 26.38 -27.10
N THR A 124 16.96 25.61 -27.02
CA THR A 124 15.60 26.03 -27.41
C THR A 124 14.91 26.86 -26.34
N ASN A 125 15.13 26.50 -25.07
CA ASN A 125 14.51 27.11 -23.89
C ASN A 125 15.56 27.57 -22.86
N PRO A 126 16.60 28.34 -23.25
CA PRO A 126 17.77 28.54 -22.40
C PRO A 126 17.45 29.30 -21.10
N THR A 127 16.86 30.49 -21.23
CA THR A 127 16.56 31.38 -20.11
C THR A 127 15.43 30.86 -19.23
N SER A 128 14.31 30.46 -19.84
CA SER A 128 13.16 29.94 -19.11
C SER A 128 13.45 28.65 -18.34
N THR A 129 14.27 27.73 -18.90
CA THR A 129 14.67 26.50 -18.18
C THR A 129 15.63 26.80 -17.03
N ALA A 130 16.55 27.75 -17.19
CA ALA A 130 17.43 28.19 -16.11
C ALA A 130 16.61 28.79 -14.96
N ILE A 131 15.67 29.70 -15.25
CA ILE A 131 14.75 30.28 -14.26
C ILE A 131 13.99 29.16 -13.54
N PHE A 132 13.28 28.31 -14.28
CA PHE A 132 12.48 27.22 -13.72
C PHE A 132 13.30 26.34 -12.78
N LYS A 133 14.46 25.86 -13.23
CA LYS A 133 15.33 24.96 -12.43
C LYS A 133 15.91 25.65 -11.20
N SER A 134 16.34 26.91 -11.32
CA SER A 134 16.80 27.69 -10.17
C SER A 134 15.70 27.85 -9.13
N LEU A 135 14.48 28.20 -9.55
CA LEU A 135 13.37 28.42 -8.65
C LEU A 135 12.99 27.15 -7.88
N ILE A 136 12.83 26.01 -8.56
CA ILE A 136 12.50 24.76 -7.86
C ILE A 136 13.66 24.23 -7.00
N ALA A 137 14.92 24.47 -7.38
CA ALA A 137 16.10 24.12 -6.57
C ALA A 137 16.17 24.99 -5.29
N LEU A 138 15.92 26.29 -5.41
CA LEU A 138 15.87 27.21 -4.28
C LEU A 138 14.74 26.86 -3.31
N LYS A 139 13.52 26.62 -3.82
CA LYS A 139 12.36 26.21 -3.01
C LYS A 139 12.61 24.93 -2.22
N THR A 140 13.59 24.12 -2.62
CA THR A 140 13.91 22.83 -2.01
C THR A 140 15.26 22.81 -1.29
N ARG A 141 15.88 23.97 -1.05
CA ARG A 141 17.18 24.12 -0.36
C ARG A 141 18.36 23.40 -1.03
N ASN A 142 18.28 23.21 -2.35
CA ASN A 142 19.35 22.63 -3.14
C ASN A 142 20.26 23.71 -3.73
N GLY A 143 21.52 23.36 -3.91
CA GLY A 143 22.43 24.12 -4.78
C GLY A 143 22.32 23.61 -6.21
N ILE A 144 22.58 24.44 -7.22
CA ILE A 144 22.50 24.01 -8.63
C ILE A 144 23.63 24.59 -9.47
N ILE A 145 24.22 23.74 -10.31
CA ILE A 145 25.27 24.11 -11.26
C ILE A 145 24.76 23.83 -12.68
N PHE A 146 24.68 24.88 -13.50
CA PHE A 146 24.19 24.76 -14.86
C PHE A 146 25.29 24.38 -15.86
N SER A 147 25.00 23.42 -16.73
CA SER A 147 25.74 23.17 -17.96
C SER A 147 24.94 23.71 -19.15
N PRO A 148 25.27 24.92 -19.66
CA PRO A 148 24.56 25.53 -20.77
C PRO A 148 24.94 24.89 -22.12
N HIS A 149 24.00 24.88 -23.06
CA HIS A 149 24.33 24.58 -24.44
C HIS A 149 25.25 25.67 -25.03
N PRO A 150 26.31 25.33 -25.80
CA PRO A 150 27.26 26.32 -26.32
C PRO A 150 26.65 27.47 -27.14
N ARG A 151 25.57 27.19 -27.88
CA ARG A 151 24.82 28.20 -28.68
C ARG A 151 23.94 29.16 -27.86
N ALA A 152 23.83 28.96 -26.55
CA ALA A 152 22.93 29.75 -25.68
C ALA A 152 23.57 30.05 -24.33
N LYS A 153 24.91 30.06 -24.25
CA LYS A 153 25.62 30.14 -22.97
C LYS A 153 25.44 31.48 -22.29
N LYS A 154 25.48 32.60 -23.02
CA LYS A 154 25.44 33.94 -22.43
C LYS A 154 24.07 34.23 -21.82
N CYS A 155 22.98 33.97 -22.57
CA CYS A 155 21.63 34.21 -22.08
C CYS A 155 21.26 33.26 -20.92
N THR A 156 21.70 31.99 -20.97
CA THR A 156 21.52 31.04 -19.85
C THR A 156 22.22 31.55 -18.59
N VAL A 157 23.48 31.95 -18.70
CA VAL A 157 24.27 32.50 -17.58
C VAL A 157 23.65 33.78 -17.04
N ARG A 158 23.16 34.67 -17.92
CA ARG A 158 22.46 35.90 -17.52
C ARG A 158 21.24 35.59 -16.66
N ALA A 159 20.40 34.64 -17.09
CA ALA A 159 19.21 34.24 -16.34
C ALA A 159 19.56 33.65 -14.96
N ALA A 160 20.54 32.74 -14.91
CA ALA A 160 21.00 32.16 -13.65
C ALA A 160 21.57 33.23 -12.69
N LYS A 161 22.31 34.21 -13.23
CA LYS A 161 22.88 35.31 -12.46
C LYS A 161 21.83 36.24 -11.87
N ILE A 162 20.80 36.63 -12.64
CA ILE A 162 19.67 37.45 -12.14
C ILE A 162 18.98 36.76 -10.96
N VAL A 163 18.71 35.46 -11.11
CA VAL A 163 18.06 34.68 -10.05
C VAL A 163 18.96 34.57 -8.82
N LEU A 164 20.25 34.30 -9.01
CA LEU A 164 21.23 34.23 -7.92
C LEU A 164 21.33 35.55 -7.15
N GLU A 165 21.50 36.68 -7.85
CA GLU A 165 21.67 37.99 -7.22
C GLU A 165 20.45 38.38 -6.38
N ALA A 166 19.24 38.11 -6.89
CA ALA A 166 18.00 38.32 -6.14
C ALA A 166 17.88 37.39 -4.93
N ALA A 167 18.20 36.10 -5.10
CA ALA A 167 18.20 35.13 -4.01
C ALA A 167 19.19 35.53 -2.90
N VAL A 168 20.41 35.94 -3.25
CA VAL A 168 21.44 36.38 -2.30
C VAL A 168 21.03 37.65 -1.58
N LYS A 169 20.45 38.62 -2.29
CA LYS A 169 19.89 39.84 -1.67
C LYS A 169 18.78 39.52 -0.67
N ALA A 170 18.02 38.44 -0.90
CA ALA A 170 16.99 37.93 -0.01
C ALA A 170 17.52 37.04 1.14
N GLY A 171 18.84 36.79 1.19
CA GLY A 171 19.51 36.07 2.28
C GLY A 171 20.06 34.69 1.88
N ALA A 172 19.95 34.26 0.62
CA ALA A 172 20.53 32.99 0.18
C ALA A 172 22.08 33.01 0.21
N PRO A 173 22.74 31.85 0.41
CA PRO A 173 24.19 31.77 0.31
C PRO A 173 24.72 32.16 -1.08
N ARG A 174 25.87 32.86 -1.11
CA ARG A 174 26.39 33.55 -2.32
C ARG A 174 26.61 32.67 -3.55
N ASP A 175 26.99 31.42 -3.33
CA ASP A 175 27.37 30.49 -4.40
C ASP A 175 26.31 29.38 -4.61
N ILE A 176 25.06 29.59 -4.17
CA ILE A 176 24.02 28.54 -4.22
C ILE A 176 23.59 28.16 -5.65
N ILE A 177 23.78 29.07 -6.62
CA ILE A 177 23.59 28.85 -8.05
C ILE A 177 24.90 29.16 -8.76
N ALA A 178 25.33 28.28 -9.66
CA ALA A 178 26.54 28.43 -10.46
C ALA A 178 26.35 27.89 -11.89
N TRP A 179 27.37 28.04 -12.74
CA TRP A 179 27.34 27.59 -14.13
C TRP A 179 28.73 27.32 -14.71
N ILE A 180 28.79 26.51 -15.76
CA ILE A 180 29.98 26.33 -16.60
C ILE A 180 30.06 27.51 -17.59
N GLU A 181 31.12 28.31 -17.47
CA GLU A 181 31.31 29.53 -18.28
C GLU A 181 31.64 29.22 -19.75
N GLU A 182 32.51 28.22 -19.96
CA GLU A 182 32.87 27.71 -21.28
C GLU A 182 32.43 26.23 -21.40
N PRO A 183 31.22 25.95 -21.92
CA PRO A 183 30.67 24.61 -21.94
C PRO A 183 31.41 23.69 -22.93
N SER A 184 31.80 22.53 -22.43
CA SER A 184 32.40 21.42 -23.19
C SER A 184 31.71 20.10 -22.85
N ILE A 185 31.88 19.08 -23.70
CA ILE A 185 31.36 17.73 -23.45
C ILE A 185 32.07 17.14 -22.22
N GLU A 186 33.38 17.31 -22.15
CA GLU A 186 34.23 16.88 -21.05
C GLU A 186 33.80 17.52 -19.74
N GLY A 187 33.59 18.84 -19.70
CA GLY A 187 33.13 19.55 -18.51
C GLY A 187 31.73 19.15 -18.06
N SER A 188 30.82 18.91 -19.02
CA SER A 188 29.47 18.42 -18.71
C SER A 188 29.50 17.01 -18.11
N ASN A 189 30.29 16.11 -18.69
CA ASN A 189 30.46 14.75 -18.18
C ASN A 189 31.12 14.74 -16.80
N TYR A 190 32.16 15.56 -16.61
CA TYR A 190 32.81 15.71 -15.31
C TYR A 190 31.83 16.16 -14.24
N LEU A 191 31.04 17.21 -14.51
CA LEU A 191 30.00 17.68 -13.60
C LEU A 191 29.00 16.55 -13.27
N MET A 192 28.46 15.87 -14.29
CA MET A 192 27.46 14.82 -14.09
C MET A 192 27.97 13.62 -13.30
N GLN A 193 29.26 13.27 -13.41
CA GLN A 193 29.86 12.12 -12.73
C GLN A 193 30.44 12.49 -11.35
N HIS A 194 30.55 13.77 -11.03
CA HIS A 194 31.25 14.24 -9.84
C HIS A 194 30.58 13.73 -8.54
N SER A 195 31.40 13.32 -7.56
CA SER A 195 30.93 12.71 -6.30
C SER A 195 29.97 13.63 -5.51
N SER A 196 30.22 14.94 -5.50
CA SER A 196 29.38 15.95 -4.83
C SER A 196 28.05 16.27 -5.51
N ILE A 197 27.81 15.80 -6.74
CA ILE A 197 26.50 15.96 -7.38
C ILE A 197 25.54 14.87 -6.89
N ALA A 198 24.40 15.30 -6.37
CA ALA A 198 23.36 14.43 -5.82
C ALA A 198 22.40 13.93 -6.90
N ALA A 199 22.02 14.79 -7.84
CA ALA A 199 21.14 14.42 -8.95
C ALA A 199 21.33 15.32 -10.18
N ILE A 200 20.94 14.82 -11.34
CA ILE A 200 21.04 15.52 -12.62
C ILE A 200 19.65 15.84 -13.17
N LEU A 201 19.40 17.10 -13.51
CA LEU A 201 18.23 17.54 -14.28
C LEU A 201 18.62 17.66 -15.75
N ALA A 202 18.38 16.60 -16.53
CA ALA A 202 18.85 16.47 -17.90
C ALA A 202 17.78 16.91 -18.91
N THR A 203 17.75 18.20 -19.25
CA THR A 203 16.87 18.74 -20.30
C THR A 203 17.69 19.00 -21.55
N GLY A 204 17.65 18.07 -22.49
CA GLY A 204 18.43 18.14 -23.72
C GLY A 204 18.06 17.01 -24.67
N GLY A 205 18.79 16.91 -25.78
CA GLY A 205 18.56 15.85 -26.75
C GLY A 205 18.87 14.45 -26.19
N PRO A 206 18.43 13.38 -26.87
CA PRO A 206 18.55 11.99 -26.39
C PRO A 206 19.96 11.57 -25.98
N GLY A 207 21.00 12.06 -26.66
CA GLY A 207 22.39 11.76 -26.33
C GLY A 207 22.81 12.29 -24.95
N MET A 208 22.37 13.50 -24.58
CA MET A 208 22.70 14.11 -23.30
C MET A 208 21.92 13.47 -22.16
N VAL A 209 20.65 13.11 -22.40
CA VAL A 209 19.84 12.37 -21.43
C VAL A 209 20.45 10.99 -21.17
N ARG A 210 20.87 10.27 -22.22
CA ARG A 210 21.58 9.00 -22.07
C ARG A 210 22.86 9.16 -21.25
N ALA A 211 23.67 10.19 -21.52
CA ALA A 211 24.87 10.48 -20.75
C ALA A 211 24.57 10.72 -19.26
N ALA A 212 23.48 11.44 -18.94
CA ALA A 212 23.05 11.65 -17.56
C ALA A 212 22.67 10.33 -16.87
N TYR A 213 21.90 9.44 -17.51
CA TYR A 213 21.57 8.12 -16.96
C TYR A 213 22.77 7.16 -16.90
N SER A 214 23.82 7.39 -17.68
CA SER A 214 25.08 6.64 -17.63
C SER A 214 26.13 7.24 -16.68
N SER A 215 25.80 8.31 -15.95
CA SER A 215 26.75 9.01 -15.08
C SER A 215 27.05 8.30 -13.75
N GLY A 216 26.26 7.30 -13.38
CA GLY A 216 26.27 6.70 -12.04
C GLY A 216 25.54 7.53 -10.99
N LYS A 217 24.89 8.64 -11.37
CA LYS A 217 24.07 9.48 -10.49
C LYS A 217 22.58 9.33 -10.79
N PRO A 218 21.69 9.53 -9.79
CA PRO A 218 20.28 9.72 -10.04
C PRO A 218 20.05 10.84 -11.07
N ALA A 219 19.30 10.55 -12.12
CA ALA A 219 19.01 11.51 -13.18
C ALA A 219 17.50 11.62 -13.39
N LEU A 220 17.04 12.84 -13.63
CA LEU A 220 15.69 13.21 -14.06
C LEU A 220 15.81 13.75 -15.48
N GLY A 221 15.64 12.87 -16.45
CA GLY A 221 15.74 13.18 -17.87
C GLY A 221 14.40 13.51 -18.51
N VAL A 222 14.49 13.91 -19.78
CA VAL A 222 13.38 14.12 -20.70
C VAL A 222 13.52 13.21 -21.92
N GLY A 223 12.53 13.22 -22.80
CA GLY A 223 12.55 12.52 -24.09
C GLY A 223 12.29 13.46 -25.26
N ALA A 224 12.47 12.95 -26.48
CA ALA A 224 12.04 13.64 -27.69
C ALA A 224 10.51 13.67 -27.78
N GLY A 225 9.96 14.72 -28.38
CA GLY A 225 8.51 14.87 -28.51
C GLY A 225 8.07 14.75 -29.97
N ASN A 226 7.44 13.62 -30.31
CA ASN A 226 6.78 13.44 -31.60
C ASN A 226 5.26 13.47 -31.48
N THR A 227 4.70 14.57 -30.97
CA THR A 227 3.30 14.68 -30.54
C THR A 227 2.30 14.54 -31.71
N PRO A 228 1.52 13.45 -31.79
CA PRO A 228 0.37 13.39 -32.70
C PRO A 228 -0.85 14.10 -32.09
N VAL A 229 -1.67 14.67 -32.95
CA VAL A 229 -3.00 15.18 -32.60
C VAL A 229 -4.06 14.51 -33.45
N VAL A 230 -5.04 13.89 -32.81
CA VAL A 230 -6.23 13.32 -33.46
C VAL A 230 -7.38 14.32 -33.39
N ILE A 231 -8.09 14.50 -34.51
CA ILE A 231 -9.34 15.26 -34.58
C ILE A 231 -10.43 14.31 -35.08
N ASP A 232 -11.34 13.94 -34.19
CA ASP A 232 -12.47 13.08 -34.53
C ASP A 232 -13.64 13.87 -35.13
N GLU A 233 -14.65 13.16 -35.65
CA GLU A 233 -15.80 13.77 -36.32
C GLU A 233 -16.71 14.60 -35.41
N THR A 234 -16.53 14.50 -34.09
CA THR A 234 -17.34 15.20 -33.08
C THR A 234 -16.65 16.44 -32.52
N ALA A 235 -15.39 16.67 -32.89
CA ALA A 235 -14.59 17.78 -32.40
C ALA A 235 -15.13 19.14 -32.86
N ASP A 236 -14.95 20.17 -32.03
CA ASP A 236 -15.03 21.56 -32.48
C ASP A 236 -13.79 21.87 -33.34
N ILE A 237 -13.98 21.83 -34.67
CA ILE A 237 -12.90 22.00 -35.66
C ILE A 237 -12.23 23.37 -35.52
N LYS A 238 -12.99 24.44 -35.25
CA LYS A 238 -12.43 25.79 -35.16
C LYS A 238 -11.52 25.90 -33.93
N MET A 239 -12.02 25.43 -32.78
CA MET A 239 -11.23 25.40 -31.56
C MET A 239 -10.00 24.49 -31.72
N ALA A 240 -10.15 23.32 -32.34
CA ALA A 240 -9.04 22.39 -32.55
C ALA A 240 -7.93 23.02 -33.41
N VAL A 241 -8.28 23.58 -34.57
CA VAL A 241 -7.31 24.21 -35.48
C VAL A 241 -6.67 25.44 -34.85
N SER A 242 -7.44 26.31 -34.19
CA SER A 242 -6.89 27.47 -33.47
C SER A 242 -5.92 27.06 -32.38
N SER A 243 -6.25 26.01 -31.61
CA SER A 243 -5.38 25.50 -30.54
C SER A 243 -4.08 24.90 -31.10
N ILE A 244 -4.17 24.10 -32.17
CA ILE A 244 -3.01 23.52 -32.83
C ILE A 244 -2.10 24.61 -33.37
N LEU A 245 -2.66 25.62 -34.07
CA LEU A 245 -1.87 26.73 -34.59
C LEU A 245 -1.22 27.53 -33.47
N MET A 246 -1.98 27.91 -32.43
CA MET A 246 -1.46 28.59 -31.24
C MET A 246 -0.25 27.85 -30.65
N SER A 247 -0.37 26.53 -30.49
CA SER A 247 0.68 25.68 -29.91
C SER A 247 1.89 25.49 -30.82
N LYS A 248 1.65 25.28 -32.12
CA LYS A 248 2.68 24.98 -33.11
C LYS A 248 3.51 26.19 -33.50
N THR A 249 2.90 27.37 -33.54
CA THR A 249 3.59 28.63 -33.86
C THR A 249 4.29 29.23 -32.65
N PHE A 250 3.93 28.82 -31.43
CA PHE A 250 4.53 29.36 -30.21
C PHE A 250 6.04 29.15 -30.19
N ASP A 251 6.77 30.25 -30.18
CA ASP A 251 8.22 30.35 -30.27
C ASP A 251 8.78 29.61 -31.51
N ASN A 252 8.05 29.65 -32.63
CA ASN A 252 8.29 28.89 -33.86
C ASN A 252 8.41 27.37 -33.62
N GLY A 253 7.61 26.81 -32.70
CA GLY A 253 7.47 25.37 -32.54
C GLY A 253 8.66 24.67 -31.86
N VAL A 254 9.47 25.40 -31.08
CA VAL A 254 10.64 24.84 -30.38
C VAL A 254 10.33 24.15 -29.05
N ILE A 255 9.07 24.20 -28.61
CA ILE A 255 8.60 23.39 -27.47
C ILE A 255 8.48 21.94 -27.92
N CYS A 256 9.15 21.02 -27.22
CA CYS A 256 9.15 19.58 -27.54
C CYS A 256 7.75 18.97 -27.51
N ALA A 257 6.83 19.49 -26.70
CA ALA A 257 5.45 19.02 -26.68
C ALA A 257 4.63 19.46 -27.90
N SER A 258 5.09 20.43 -28.70
CA SER A 258 4.34 20.96 -29.84
C SER A 258 3.97 19.86 -30.85
N GLU A 259 2.81 20.03 -31.47
CA GLU A 259 2.24 19.12 -32.44
C GLU A 259 3.21 18.87 -33.60
N GLN A 260 3.30 17.62 -34.04
CA GLN A 260 4.12 17.21 -35.17
C GLN A 260 3.28 16.67 -36.34
N ALA A 261 2.12 16.09 -36.03
CA ALA A 261 1.24 15.46 -37.00
C ALA A 261 -0.22 15.65 -36.61
N VAL A 262 -1.05 16.08 -37.56
CA VAL A 262 -2.50 16.15 -37.44
C VAL A 262 -3.11 14.95 -38.15
N ILE A 263 -3.96 14.21 -37.44
CA ILE A 263 -4.68 13.04 -37.96
C ILE A 263 -6.17 13.37 -37.86
N ALA A 264 -6.79 13.65 -39.01
CA ALA A 264 -8.20 13.99 -39.06
C ALA A 264 -8.99 12.86 -39.70
N GLU A 265 -10.13 12.52 -39.10
CA GLU A 265 -11.05 11.55 -39.70
C GLU A 265 -11.55 12.01 -41.06
N LYS A 266 -11.78 11.05 -41.96
CA LYS A 266 -12.12 11.29 -43.36
C LYS A 266 -13.38 12.14 -43.52
N SER A 267 -14.34 11.99 -42.61
CA SER A 267 -15.59 12.75 -42.58
C SER A 267 -15.38 14.26 -42.32
N VAL A 268 -14.32 14.63 -41.60
CA VAL A 268 -14.00 16.03 -41.24
C VAL A 268 -12.70 16.55 -41.85
N TYR A 269 -11.93 15.71 -42.54
CA TYR A 269 -10.62 16.04 -43.10
C TYR A 269 -10.62 17.32 -43.95
N ASN A 270 -11.58 17.45 -44.88
CA ASN A 270 -11.68 18.63 -45.74
C ASN A 270 -12.05 19.90 -44.95
N SER A 271 -12.91 19.78 -43.94
CA SER A 271 -13.28 20.91 -43.06
C SER A 271 -12.10 21.36 -42.22
N VAL A 272 -11.34 20.43 -41.64
CA VAL A 272 -10.09 20.70 -40.91
C VAL A 272 -9.06 21.37 -41.83
N ARG A 273 -8.85 20.82 -43.03
CA ARG A 273 -7.93 21.36 -44.04
C ARG A 273 -8.30 22.80 -44.42
N GLN A 274 -9.59 23.04 -44.66
CA GLN A 274 -10.09 24.37 -45.03
C GLN A 274 -9.96 25.37 -43.88
N GLU A 275 -10.19 24.95 -42.64
CA GLU A 275 -10.04 25.79 -41.46
C GLU A 275 -8.56 26.17 -41.25
N PHE A 276 -7.61 25.25 -41.47
CA PHE A 276 -6.17 25.58 -41.46
C PHE A 276 -5.80 26.65 -42.47
N LEU A 277 -6.27 26.53 -43.72
CA LEU A 277 -6.05 27.54 -44.76
C LEU A 277 -6.65 28.90 -44.36
N THR A 278 -7.88 28.88 -43.82
CA THR A 278 -8.58 30.08 -43.35
C THR A 278 -7.80 30.81 -42.24
N GLN A 279 -7.15 30.06 -41.36
CA GLN A 279 -6.40 30.62 -40.24
C GLN A 279 -4.92 30.93 -40.56
N GLY A 280 -4.47 30.78 -41.82
CA GLY A 280 -3.16 31.22 -42.30
C GLY A 280 -2.09 30.12 -42.40
N ALA A 281 -2.47 28.85 -42.46
CA ALA A 281 -1.55 27.77 -42.82
C ALA A 281 -1.40 27.65 -44.35
N TYR A 282 -0.26 27.12 -44.81
CA TYR A 282 0.00 26.87 -46.22
C TYR A 282 0.17 25.37 -46.47
N VAL A 283 -0.66 24.79 -47.34
CA VAL A 283 -0.59 23.37 -47.71
C VAL A 283 0.35 23.19 -48.91
N LEU A 284 1.39 22.38 -48.73
CA LEU A 284 2.42 22.14 -49.73
C LEU A 284 1.92 21.24 -50.86
N ASN A 285 2.23 21.58 -52.11
CA ASN A 285 2.05 20.66 -53.23
C ASN A 285 3.14 19.56 -53.25
N ALA A 286 3.05 18.61 -54.19
CA ALA A 286 3.96 17.46 -54.23
C ALA A 286 5.45 17.85 -54.38
N ASP A 287 5.78 18.85 -55.19
CA ASP A 287 7.15 19.31 -55.43
C ASP A 287 7.68 20.12 -54.24
N GLU A 288 6.85 21.01 -53.70
CA GLU A 288 7.16 21.79 -52.50
C GLU A 288 7.41 20.87 -51.30
N ARG A 289 6.55 19.86 -51.10
CA ARG A 289 6.70 18.84 -50.05
C ARG A 289 8.04 18.13 -50.14
N LYS A 290 8.47 17.73 -51.34
CA LYS A 290 9.77 17.09 -51.55
C LYS A 290 10.93 18.02 -51.16
N LYS A 291 10.90 19.28 -51.62
CA LYS A 291 11.92 20.28 -51.32
C LYS A 291 12.02 20.57 -49.82
N VAL A 292 10.88 20.87 -49.18
CA VAL A 292 10.81 21.13 -47.74
C VAL A 292 11.29 19.92 -46.94
N GLY A 293 10.87 18.71 -47.31
CA GLY A 293 11.31 17.47 -46.65
C GLY A 293 12.83 17.29 -46.67
N GLN A 294 13.49 17.60 -47.79
CA GLN A 294 14.96 17.55 -47.91
C GLN A 294 15.68 18.63 -47.07
N THR A 295 15.01 19.76 -46.80
CA THR A 295 15.58 20.84 -45.98
C THR A 295 15.45 20.58 -44.49
N LEU A 296 14.42 19.84 -44.05
CA LEU A 296 14.16 19.56 -42.63
C LEU A 296 15.23 18.68 -41.98
N PHE A 297 15.87 17.78 -42.73
CA PHE A 297 16.84 16.83 -42.21
C PHE A 297 18.15 16.86 -43.02
N LYS A 298 19.29 16.84 -42.31
CA LYS A 298 20.64 16.65 -42.86
C LYS A 298 21.28 15.46 -42.15
N ASP A 299 21.86 14.51 -42.90
CA ASP A 299 22.51 13.31 -42.37
C ASP A 299 21.65 12.52 -41.36
N ASN A 300 20.36 12.33 -41.66
CA ASN A 300 19.36 11.68 -40.80
C ASN A 300 19.17 12.35 -39.42
N ARG A 301 19.51 13.63 -39.29
CA ARG A 301 19.27 14.45 -38.10
C ARG A 301 18.51 15.71 -38.49
N ILE A 302 17.75 16.26 -37.55
CA ILE A 302 17.07 17.55 -37.77
C ILE A 302 18.11 18.60 -38.18
N ASN A 303 17.83 19.32 -39.25
CA ASN A 303 18.66 20.41 -39.71
C ASN A 303 18.57 21.58 -38.72
N ALA A 304 19.68 21.87 -38.02
CA ALA A 304 19.71 22.93 -37.01
C ALA A 304 19.40 24.34 -37.55
N GLU A 305 19.43 24.55 -38.87
CA GLU A 305 19.05 25.79 -39.53
C GLU A 305 17.54 26.02 -39.61
N VAL A 306 16.71 24.96 -39.52
CA VAL A 306 15.24 25.10 -39.55
C VAL A 306 14.62 25.26 -38.16
N VAL A 307 15.35 24.85 -37.11
CA VAL A 307 14.86 24.86 -35.73
C VAL A 307 14.53 26.28 -35.29
N GLY A 308 13.28 26.47 -34.85
CA GLY A 308 12.77 27.76 -34.37
C GLY A 308 12.75 28.89 -35.41
N GLN A 309 12.77 28.56 -36.70
CA GLN A 309 12.60 29.55 -37.77
C GLN A 309 11.13 29.70 -38.18
N SER A 310 10.75 30.84 -38.73
CA SER A 310 9.40 31.04 -39.28
C SER A 310 9.14 30.14 -40.49
N ALA A 311 7.87 29.83 -40.74
CA ALA A 311 7.45 29.03 -41.91
C ALA A 311 7.96 29.64 -43.22
N ALA A 312 7.87 30.96 -43.38
CA ALA A 312 8.36 31.68 -44.56
C ALA A 312 9.90 31.54 -44.74
N LYS A 313 10.67 31.56 -43.66
CA LYS A 313 12.12 31.35 -43.73
C LYS A 313 12.48 29.91 -44.11
N ILE A 314 11.76 28.92 -43.58
CA ILE A 314 11.95 27.50 -43.93
C ILE A 314 11.62 27.29 -45.42
N ALA A 315 10.52 27.87 -45.89
CA ALA A 315 10.17 27.88 -47.32
C ALA A 315 11.31 28.44 -48.19
N ARG A 316 11.89 29.60 -47.81
CA ARG A 316 13.06 30.17 -48.52
C ARG A 316 14.27 29.23 -48.52
N LEU A 317 14.59 28.60 -47.38
CA LEU A 317 15.68 27.62 -47.27
C LEU A 317 15.44 26.39 -48.16
N ALA A 318 14.18 26.02 -48.39
CA ALA A 318 13.78 24.95 -49.29
C ALA A 318 13.69 25.37 -50.76
N GLY A 319 13.96 26.64 -51.10
CA GLY A 319 13.86 27.15 -52.46
C GLY A 319 12.41 27.22 -52.97
N ILE A 320 11.47 27.52 -52.07
CA ILE A 320 10.07 27.82 -52.38
C ILE A 320 9.69 29.20 -51.80
N THR A 321 8.58 29.78 -52.25
CA THR A 321 8.09 31.09 -51.76
C THR A 321 6.66 30.94 -51.30
N VAL A 322 6.39 31.40 -50.08
CA VAL A 322 5.07 31.46 -49.45
C VAL A 322 4.84 32.88 -48.91
N PRO A 323 3.59 33.32 -48.66
CA PRO A 323 3.33 34.60 -48.01
C PRO A 323 4.08 34.73 -46.67
N GLU A 324 4.58 35.93 -46.33
CA GLU A 324 5.45 36.11 -45.15
C GLU A 324 4.68 35.85 -43.84
N GLU A 325 3.39 36.13 -43.84
CA GLU A 325 2.43 35.90 -42.75
C GLU A 325 2.03 34.42 -42.58
N THR A 326 2.54 33.52 -43.42
CA THR A 326 2.27 32.08 -43.30
C THR A 326 2.68 31.60 -41.91
N LYS A 327 1.72 31.02 -41.19
CA LYS A 327 1.92 30.55 -39.81
C LYS A 327 2.64 29.20 -39.75
N VAL A 328 2.17 28.24 -40.54
CA VAL A 328 2.64 26.84 -40.54
C VAL A 328 2.63 26.29 -41.96
N LEU A 329 3.64 25.49 -42.31
CA LEU A 329 3.62 24.66 -43.53
C LEU A 329 3.01 23.30 -43.23
N ILE A 330 2.04 22.85 -44.03
CA ILE A 330 1.37 21.56 -43.87
C ILE A 330 1.72 20.66 -45.04
N ALA A 331 2.28 19.48 -44.74
CA ALA A 331 2.50 18.41 -45.71
C ALA A 331 1.42 17.33 -45.56
N GLU A 332 0.58 17.15 -46.56
CA GLU A 332 -0.35 16.02 -46.62
C GLU A 332 0.43 14.72 -46.94
N VAL A 333 0.34 13.73 -46.07
CA VAL A 333 1.12 12.47 -46.11
C VAL A 333 0.27 11.27 -45.66
N GLU A 334 0.68 10.06 -46.06
CA GLU A 334 -0.07 8.82 -45.77
C GLU A 334 0.70 7.88 -44.83
N LYS A 335 2.03 7.92 -44.89
CA LYS A 335 2.93 6.96 -44.25
C LYS A 335 3.37 7.41 -42.86
N THR A 336 3.35 6.50 -41.90
CA THR A 336 3.79 6.77 -40.51
C THR A 336 5.13 6.11 -40.19
N GLU A 337 5.75 5.44 -41.17
CA GLU A 337 7.02 4.75 -41.00
C GLU A 337 8.20 5.74 -41.02
N SER A 338 9.35 5.30 -40.49
CA SER A 338 10.58 6.10 -40.39
C SER A 338 11.08 6.71 -41.70
N ALA A 339 10.72 6.14 -42.86
CA ALA A 339 11.07 6.67 -44.17
C ALA A 339 10.31 7.97 -44.53
N GLU A 340 9.16 8.24 -43.89
CA GLU A 340 8.42 9.48 -44.08
C GLU A 340 9.00 10.59 -43.22
N VAL A 341 9.69 11.55 -43.84
CA VAL A 341 10.41 12.62 -43.13
C VAL A 341 9.48 13.51 -42.31
N PHE A 342 8.23 13.71 -42.76
CA PHE A 342 7.26 14.53 -42.03
C PHE A 342 6.70 13.84 -40.79
N ALA A 343 6.88 12.51 -40.65
CA ALA A 343 6.44 11.73 -39.49
C ALA A 343 7.30 11.95 -38.24
N HIS A 344 8.48 12.56 -38.37
CA HIS A 344 9.43 12.79 -37.27
C HIS A 344 9.22 14.13 -36.56
N GLU A 345 9.89 14.34 -35.43
CA GLU A 345 9.96 15.63 -34.74
C GLU A 345 10.69 16.68 -35.60
N LYS A 346 10.12 17.89 -35.72
CA LYS A 346 10.61 18.95 -36.63
C LYS A 346 11.07 20.23 -35.93
N LEU A 347 10.69 20.44 -34.66
CA LEU A 347 11.01 21.64 -33.83
C LEU A 347 10.92 22.99 -34.58
N SER A 348 9.94 23.10 -35.47
CA SER A 348 9.71 24.21 -36.39
C SER A 348 8.22 24.23 -36.77
N PRO A 349 7.67 25.34 -37.31
CA PRO A 349 6.26 25.46 -37.69
C PRO A 349 5.95 24.70 -39.00
N VAL A 350 6.14 23.38 -38.95
CA VAL A 350 5.81 22.43 -40.02
C VAL A 350 5.02 21.27 -39.42
N LEU A 351 3.90 20.89 -40.05
CA LEU A 351 3.03 19.79 -39.64
C LEU A 351 2.89 18.76 -40.75
N ALA A 352 2.85 17.49 -40.38
CA ALA A 352 2.24 16.46 -41.22
C ALA A 352 0.71 16.49 -41.05
N MET A 353 -0.03 16.18 -42.12
CA MET A 353 -1.48 15.99 -42.06
C MET A 353 -1.86 14.65 -42.70
N TYR A 354 -2.58 13.83 -41.94
CA TYR A 354 -2.99 12.47 -42.27
C TYR A 354 -4.51 12.37 -42.31
N SER A 355 -5.05 11.65 -43.29
CA SER A 355 -6.45 11.24 -43.28
C SER A 355 -6.59 9.87 -42.61
N ALA A 356 -7.59 9.71 -41.75
CA ALA A 356 -7.93 8.44 -41.12
C ALA A 356 -9.35 7.99 -41.51
N THR A 357 -9.58 6.69 -41.70
CA THR A 357 -10.91 6.19 -42.12
C THR A 357 -11.97 6.40 -41.05
N ASP A 358 -11.58 6.23 -39.78
CA ASP A 358 -12.39 6.40 -38.57
C ASP A 358 -11.47 6.68 -37.37
N TYR A 359 -12.04 6.91 -36.19
CA TYR A 359 -11.27 7.15 -34.96
C TYR A 359 -10.32 6.00 -34.58
N THR A 360 -10.61 4.75 -34.96
CA THR A 360 -9.76 3.61 -34.60
C THR A 360 -8.49 3.63 -35.43
N ASP A 361 -8.59 3.85 -36.74
CA ASP A 361 -7.44 4.07 -37.63
C ASP A 361 -6.67 5.34 -37.23
N ALA A 362 -7.35 6.40 -36.80
CA ALA A 362 -6.71 7.62 -36.31
C ALA A 362 -5.84 7.35 -35.07
N PHE A 363 -6.36 6.57 -34.13
CA PHE A 363 -5.68 6.19 -32.91
C PHE A 363 -4.47 5.28 -33.19
N GLU A 364 -4.61 4.32 -34.11
CA GLU A 364 -3.51 3.46 -34.54
C GLU A 364 -2.36 4.27 -35.18
N LYS A 365 -2.68 5.23 -36.05
CA LYS A 365 -1.67 6.14 -36.63
C LYS A 365 -0.98 6.98 -35.56
N ALA A 366 -1.73 7.54 -34.61
CA ALA A 366 -1.17 8.28 -33.49
C ALA A 366 -0.22 7.41 -32.66
N HIS A 367 -0.60 6.17 -32.38
CA HIS A 367 0.23 5.20 -31.66
C HIS A 367 1.56 4.95 -32.37
N ARG A 368 1.53 4.69 -33.68
CA ARG A 368 2.74 4.45 -34.49
C ARG A 368 3.69 5.64 -34.51
N LEU A 369 3.17 6.86 -34.60
CA LEU A 369 3.98 8.08 -34.56
C LEU A 369 4.65 8.29 -33.19
N ILE A 370 3.96 7.91 -32.10
CA ILE A 370 4.54 7.90 -30.75
C ILE A 370 5.67 6.87 -30.68
N GLU A 371 5.46 5.66 -31.18
CA GLU A 371 6.50 4.61 -31.19
C GLU A 371 7.72 5.01 -32.03
N LEU A 372 7.53 5.81 -33.08
CA LEU A 372 8.62 6.29 -33.92
C LEU A 372 9.57 7.25 -33.19
N GLY A 373 9.09 8.09 -32.28
CA GLY A 373 9.94 9.11 -31.65
C GLY A 373 9.32 9.98 -30.55
N GLY A 374 8.16 9.61 -30.02
CA GLY A 374 7.42 10.38 -29.01
C GLY A 374 7.07 9.61 -27.74
N LEU A 375 7.60 8.38 -27.58
CA LEU A 375 7.32 7.51 -26.44
C LEU A 375 7.48 8.23 -25.11
N GLY A 376 6.40 8.22 -24.33
CA GLY A 376 6.35 8.81 -23.00
C GLY A 376 6.12 10.32 -22.97
N HIS A 377 6.15 11.02 -24.11
CA HIS A 377 6.09 12.48 -24.12
C HIS A 377 4.64 13.02 -24.10
N THR A 378 4.05 13.31 -25.26
CA THR A 378 2.74 13.98 -25.34
C THR A 378 1.90 13.47 -26.51
N SER A 379 0.59 13.38 -26.32
CA SER A 379 -0.40 13.08 -27.36
C SER A 379 -1.66 13.93 -27.13
N VAL A 380 -2.40 14.25 -28.19
CA VAL A 380 -3.60 15.11 -28.10
C VAL A 380 -4.79 14.49 -28.83
N LEU A 381 -5.97 14.57 -28.24
CA LEU A 381 -7.25 14.25 -28.87
C LEU A 381 -8.19 15.45 -28.80
N TYR A 382 -8.72 15.86 -29.95
CA TYR A 382 -9.86 16.76 -30.04
C TYR A 382 -11.11 15.93 -30.33
N THR A 383 -12.10 16.03 -29.46
CA THR A 383 -13.36 15.25 -29.47
C THR A 383 -14.42 15.97 -28.64
N SER A 384 -15.70 15.60 -28.74
CA SER A 384 -16.70 16.06 -27.77
C SER A 384 -16.36 15.58 -26.35
N ASP A 385 -16.50 16.45 -25.37
CA ASP A 385 -16.37 16.14 -23.93
C ASP A 385 -17.32 15.03 -23.46
N LYS A 386 -18.41 14.77 -24.19
CA LYS A 386 -19.36 13.68 -23.94
C LYS A 386 -18.84 12.30 -24.37
N ASN A 387 -17.76 12.22 -25.16
CA ASN A 387 -17.22 10.96 -25.67
C ASN A 387 -16.28 10.25 -24.69
N SER A 388 -16.78 9.96 -23.48
CA SER A 388 -16.00 9.31 -22.42
C SER A 388 -15.34 8.00 -22.86
N MET A 389 -16.03 7.21 -23.69
CA MET A 389 -15.48 5.97 -24.25
C MET A 389 -14.22 6.20 -25.08
N ARG A 390 -14.24 7.16 -26.02
CA ARG A 390 -13.10 7.46 -26.89
C ARG A 390 -11.96 8.09 -26.11
N ILE A 391 -12.26 8.97 -25.16
CA ILE A 391 -11.27 9.56 -24.26
C ILE A 391 -10.54 8.47 -23.47
N ASN A 392 -11.28 7.51 -22.89
CA ASN A 392 -10.70 6.40 -22.14
C ASN A 392 -9.88 5.46 -23.02
N GLN A 393 -10.38 5.14 -24.24
CA GLN A 393 -9.67 4.29 -25.19
C GLN A 393 -8.37 4.95 -25.66
N TYR A 394 -8.39 6.24 -26.00
CA TYR A 394 -7.21 7.00 -26.39
C TYR A 394 -6.20 7.08 -25.24
N GLY A 395 -6.67 7.41 -24.03
CA GLY A 395 -5.85 7.45 -22.82
C GLY A 395 -5.16 6.13 -22.49
N SER A 396 -5.82 5.00 -22.77
CA SER A 396 -5.27 3.66 -22.55
C SER A 396 -4.26 3.24 -23.63
N LEU A 397 -4.45 3.69 -24.88
CA LEU A 397 -3.62 3.28 -26.01
C LEU A 397 -2.34 4.13 -26.16
N MET A 398 -2.41 5.43 -25.89
CA MET A 398 -1.28 6.34 -26.08
C MET A 398 -0.26 6.16 -24.96
N LYS A 399 0.94 5.64 -25.30
CA LYS A 399 2.08 5.50 -24.38
C LYS A 399 2.75 6.86 -24.15
N THR A 400 2.06 7.82 -23.53
CA THR A 400 2.54 9.18 -23.26
C THR A 400 2.26 9.61 -21.83
N GLY A 401 3.20 10.32 -21.20
CA GLY A 401 3.01 10.83 -19.83
C GLY A 401 1.99 11.97 -19.75
N ARG A 402 1.78 12.70 -20.85
CA ARG A 402 0.73 13.71 -20.98
C ARG A 402 -0.17 13.40 -22.17
N THR A 403 -1.33 12.81 -21.91
CA THR A 403 -2.40 12.63 -22.89
C THR A 403 -3.43 13.73 -22.70
N LEU A 404 -3.57 14.59 -23.70
CA LEU A 404 -4.27 15.85 -23.60
C LEU A 404 -5.59 15.81 -24.39
N ILE A 405 -6.67 16.33 -23.81
CA ILE A 405 -7.99 16.37 -24.44
C ILE A 405 -8.39 17.83 -24.65
N ASN A 406 -8.74 18.20 -25.89
CA ASN A 406 -9.23 19.54 -26.25
C ASN A 406 -8.35 20.70 -25.76
N THR A 407 -7.02 20.54 -25.83
CA THR A 407 -6.07 21.58 -25.39
C THR A 407 -4.87 21.66 -26.34
N PRO A 408 -4.32 22.87 -26.58
CA PRO A 408 -3.04 23.04 -27.28
C PRO A 408 -1.92 22.22 -26.63
N ALA A 409 -1.09 21.54 -27.42
CA ALA A 409 -0.10 20.59 -26.88
C ALA A 409 1.00 21.27 -26.05
N SER A 410 1.63 22.33 -26.57
CA SER A 410 2.72 23.04 -25.92
C SER A 410 2.29 23.60 -24.56
N HIS A 411 1.16 24.31 -24.52
CA HIS A 411 0.65 24.96 -23.31
C HIS A 411 0.01 23.96 -22.34
N GLY A 412 -0.67 22.95 -22.86
CA GLY A 412 -1.25 21.88 -22.04
C GLY A 412 -0.18 21.02 -21.39
N ALA A 413 0.85 20.60 -22.12
CA ALA A 413 1.85 19.67 -21.58
C ALA A 413 2.79 20.31 -20.54
N ILE A 414 3.10 21.60 -20.67
CA ILE A 414 3.93 22.30 -19.67
C ILE A 414 3.19 22.54 -18.36
N GLY A 415 1.85 22.50 -18.35
CA GLY A 415 1.03 22.49 -17.14
C GLY A 415 0.44 23.85 -16.74
N ASP A 416 -0.58 23.82 -15.87
CA ASP A 416 -1.17 24.93 -15.11
C ASP A 416 -1.91 26.02 -15.92
N ILE A 417 -1.71 26.11 -17.24
CA ILE A 417 -2.40 27.09 -18.11
C ILE A 417 -3.80 26.60 -18.50
N TYR A 418 -3.90 25.36 -18.99
CA TYR A 418 -5.16 24.72 -19.41
C TYR A 418 -5.59 23.60 -18.47
N ASN A 419 -4.72 23.22 -17.53
CA ASN A 419 -4.93 22.12 -16.59
C ASN A 419 -4.39 22.50 -15.20
N PHE A 420 -5.25 23.03 -14.35
CA PHE A 420 -4.90 23.66 -13.07
C PHE A 420 -4.24 22.71 -12.04
N ASN A 421 -4.14 21.41 -12.33
CA ASN A 421 -3.51 20.42 -11.47
C ASN A 421 -2.18 19.87 -12.02
N LEU A 422 -1.93 19.91 -13.33
CA LEU A 422 -0.64 19.47 -13.87
C LEU A 422 0.43 20.50 -13.51
N ALA A 423 1.55 20.04 -12.95
CA ALA A 423 2.59 20.94 -12.46
C ALA A 423 3.23 21.77 -13.60
N PRO A 424 3.41 23.10 -13.44
CA PRO A 424 4.09 23.93 -14.42
C PRO A 424 5.57 23.53 -14.48
N SER A 425 6.05 23.14 -15.66
CA SER A 425 7.41 22.61 -15.84
C SER A 425 7.96 22.80 -17.24
N LEU A 426 9.28 22.94 -17.30
CA LEU A 426 10.06 22.91 -18.55
C LEU A 426 11.01 21.71 -18.59
N THR A 427 10.75 20.70 -17.76
CA THR A 427 11.44 19.41 -17.76
C THR A 427 10.38 18.33 -17.65
N LEU A 428 10.00 17.78 -18.80
CA LEU A 428 8.87 16.88 -18.94
C LEU A 428 9.38 15.42 -19.03
N GLY A 429 9.22 14.66 -17.94
CA GLY A 429 9.65 13.27 -17.89
C GLY A 429 8.86 12.39 -18.86
N CYS A 430 9.52 11.41 -19.48
CA CYS A 430 8.89 10.49 -20.44
C CYS A 430 8.72 9.05 -19.91
N GLY A 431 8.90 8.84 -18.61
CA GLY A 431 8.76 7.53 -17.97
C GLY A 431 9.69 6.47 -18.55
N SER A 432 9.42 5.21 -18.18
CA SER A 432 10.22 4.08 -18.67
C SER A 432 10.16 3.91 -20.19
N TRP A 433 9.06 4.31 -20.84
CA TRP A 433 8.92 4.30 -22.30
C TRP A 433 9.95 5.20 -23.00
N GLY A 434 10.26 6.36 -22.43
CA GLY A 434 11.29 7.27 -22.93
C GLY A 434 12.68 7.05 -22.33
N GLY A 435 12.89 5.98 -21.55
CA GLY A 435 14.15 5.73 -20.84
C GLY A 435 14.41 6.73 -19.72
N ASN A 436 13.36 7.21 -19.03
CA ASN A 436 13.45 8.13 -17.90
C ASN A 436 12.93 7.49 -16.61
N SER A 437 13.41 8.00 -15.48
CA SER A 437 13.02 7.59 -14.12
C SER A 437 11.66 8.15 -13.68
N ILE A 438 11.12 9.13 -14.41
CA ILE A 438 9.87 9.83 -14.09
C ILE A 438 9.07 10.10 -15.37
N SER A 439 7.74 10.06 -15.29
CA SER A 439 6.79 10.47 -16.34
C SER A 439 6.14 11.83 -16.07
N ASP A 440 6.43 12.41 -14.91
CA ASP A 440 5.78 13.64 -14.43
C ASP A 440 6.45 14.89 -15.00
N ASN A 441 5.71 16.00 -14.91
CA ASN A 441 6.29 17.34 -14.97
C ASN A 441 7.17 17.55 -13.73
N VAL A 442 8.49 17.72 -13.92
CA VAL A 442 9.43 17.93 -12.81
C VAL A 442 9.05 19.17 -12.02
N GLY A 443 9.27 19.11 -10.70
CA GLY A 443 8.95 20.15 -9.74
C GLY A 443 9.55 19.81 -8.36
N PRO A 444 9.30 20.62 -7.32
CA PRO A 444 9.95 20.52 -6.01
C PRO A 444 9.91 19.12 -5.36
N LYS A 445 8.81 18.37 -5.52
CA LYS A 445 8.68 17.01 -4.93
C LYS A 445 9.78 16.04 -5.39
N HIS A 446 10.37 16.27 -6.56
CA HIS A 446 11.42 15.43 -7.13
C HIS A 446 12.82 15.82 -6.64
N LEU A 447 12.94 16.95 -5.94
CA LEU A 447 14.21 17.54 -5.49
C LEU A 447 14.36 17.47 -3.97
N ILE A 448 13.60 16.61 -3.30
CA ILE A 448 13.72 16.34 -1.87
C ILE A 448 13.75 14.82 -1.62
N ASN A 449 14.48 14.43 -0.58
CA ASN A 449 14.28 13.15 0.09
C ASN A 449 13.20 13.33 1.16
N VAL A 450 12.35 12.31 1.34
CA VAL A 450 11.35 12.28 2.42
C VAL A 450 11.77 11.23 3.44
N LYS A 451 12.27 11.68 4.59
CA LYS A 451 12.58 10.82 5.72
C LYS A 451 11.30 10.52 6.50
N THR A 452 11.03 9.24 6.73
CA THR A 452 9.90 8.80 7.55
C THR A 452 10.39 8.51 8.96
N VAL A 453 9.90 9.27 9.94
CA VAL A 453 10.11 9.01 11.37
C VAL A 453 8.90 8.21 11.87
N ALA A 454 9.14 6.94 12.19
CA ALA A 454 8.12 6.03 12.72
C ALA A 454 8.25 5.92 14.25
N ILE A 455 7.18 6.26 14.95
CA ILE A 455 7.05 6.20 16.40
C ILE A 455 6.31 4.91 16.74
N ARG A 456 6.77 4.17 17.76
CA ARG A 456 6.09 2.94 18.21
C ARG A 456 4.62 3.25 18.51
N LYS A 457 3.74 2.50 17.85
CA LYS A 457 2.31 2.42 18.12
C LYS A 457 1.93 0.96 18.31
N GLU A 458 0.80 0.73 18.94
CA GLU A 458 0.25 -0.60 19.12
C GLU A 458 -0.85 -0.84 18.09
N ASN A 459 -0.93 -2.07 17.58
CA ASN A 459 -2.08 -2.46 16.77
C ASN A 459 -3.35 -2.31 17.60
N MET A 460 -4.40 -1.77 16.98
CA MET A 460 -5.70 -1.64 17.61
C MET A 460 -6.25 -3.04 17.94
N LEU A 461 -6.50 -3.29 19.23
CA LEU A 461 -7.19 -4.49 19.73
C LEU A 461 -8.67 -4.21 19.96
N TRP A 462 -9.50 -5.22 19.75
CA TRP A 462 -10.95 -5.16 19.83
C TRP A 462 -11.41 -6.10 20.95
N PHE A 463 -12.48 -5.71 21.64
CA PHE A 463 -13.18 -6.63 22.54
C PHE A 463 -14.51 -6.99 21.92
N GLN A 464 -14.56 -8.15 21.27
CA GLN A 464 -15.71 -8.66 20.55
C GLN A 464 -16.20 -9.95 21.21
N VAL A 465 -17.47 -9.94 21.58
CA VAL A 465 -18.25 -11.03 22.17
C VAL A 465 -19.65 -10.97 21.56
N PRO A 466 -20.50 -12.00 21.73
CA PRO A 466 -21.88 -11.93 21.27
C PRO A 466 -22.61 -10.69 21.78
N ASN A 467 -23.49 -10.14 20.94
CA ASN A 467 -24.26 -8.94 21.28
C ASN A 467 -25.14 -9.13 22.52
N LYS A 468 -25.59 -10.37 22.75
CA LYS A 468 -26.39 -10.76 23.91
C LYS A 468 -25.86 -12.05 24.50
N VAL A 469 -25.64 -12.05 25.81
CA VAL A 469 -25.29 -13.25 26.59
C VAL A 469 -26.30 -13.39 27.72
N TYR A 470 -27.18 -14.38 27.60
CA TYR A 470 -28.14 -14.75 28.63
C TYR A 470 -27.50 -15.78 29.54
N PHE A 471 -27.71 -15.66 30.84
CA PHE A 471 -27.11 -16.56 31.82
C PHE A 471 -28.04 -16.73 33.03
N LYS A 472 -27.71 -17.71 33.86
CA LYS A 472 -28.48 -18.26 35.01
C LYS A 472 -29.41 -19.40 34.62
N ARG A 473 -29.85 -20.11 35.65
CA ARG A 473 -30.83 -21.21 35.55
C ARG A 473 -32.16 -20.75 34.92
N GLY A 474 -32.65 -21.52 33.96
CA GLY A 474 -33.91 -21.30 33.26
C GLY A 474 -33.88 -20.15 32.25
N ALA A 475 -32.70 -19.59 31.96
CA ALA A 475 -32.54 -18.49 31.01
C ALA A 475 -32.96 -18.88 29.58
N LEU A 476 -32.89 -20.15 29.19
CA LEU A 476 -33.21 -20.62 27.84
C LEU A 476 -34.60 -20.19 27.38
N GLY A 477 -35.61 -20.36 28.24
CA GLY A 477 -36.98 -20.06 27.88
C GLY A 477 -37.24 -18.57 27.66
N VAL A 478 -36.56 -17.70 28.40
CA VAL A 478 -36.68 -16.23 28.30
C VAL A 478 -35.86 -15.73 27.12
N ALA A 479 -34.62 -16.20 26.97
CA ALA A 479 -33.72 -15.80 25.90
C ALA A 479 -34.32 -16.04 24.50
N LEU A 480 -34.98 -17.18 24.30
CA LEU A 480 -35.60 -17.50 23.02
C LEU A 480 -36.77 -16.55 22.64
N GLU A 481 -37.33 -15.77 23.57
CA GLU A 481 -38.38 -14.78 23.24
C GLU A 481 -37.86 -13.64 22.37
N ASP A 482 -36.58 -13.29 22.52
CA ASP A 482 -35.92 -12.29 21.67
C ASP A 482 -35.77 -12.73 20.20
N LEU A 483 -36.05 -14.00 19.90
CA LEU A 483 -35.99 -14.58 18.56
C LEU A 483 -37.38 -14.77 17.94
N ALA A 484 -38.45 -14.24 18.57
CA ALA A 484 -39.83 -14.43 18.12
C ALA A 484 -40.14 -13.92 16.70
N GLU A 485 -39.28 -13.04 16.15
CA GLU A 485 -39.41 -12.55 14.76
C GLU A 485 -38.83 -13.52 13.71
N LYS A 486 -38.05 -14.53 14.13
CA LYS A 486 -37.48 -15.55 13.25
C LYS A 486 -38.54 -16.56 12.84
N LYS A 487 -38.38 -17.22 11.70
CA LYS A 487 -39.39 -18.12 11.13
C LYS A 487 -38.94 -19.57 11.04
N LYS A 488 -37.65 -19.81 10.79
CA LYS A 488 -37.08 -21.12 10.49
C LYS A 488 -35.76 -21.33 11.21
N ALA A 489 -35.80 -22.16 12.25
CA ALA A 489 -34.62 -22.53 13.04
C ALA A 489 -34.01 -23.85 12.58
N PHE A 490 -32.71 -23.84 12.26
CA PHE A 490 -31.94 -25.05 12.04
C PHE A 490 -31.13 -25.37 13.30
N VAL A 491 -31.53 -26.44 14.00
CA VAL A 491 -30.94 -26.84 15.29
C VAL A 491 -29.82 -27.84 15.05
N VAL A 492 -28.60 -27.50 15.45
CA VAL A 492 -27.40 -28.34 15.31
C VAL A 492 -27.00 -28.91 16.67
N THR A 493 -26.90 -30.22 16.78
CA THR A 493 -26.57 -30.92 18.02
C THR A 493 -25.90 -32.28 17.73
N ASP A 494 -25.55 -33.02 18.78
CA ASP A 494 -25.10 -34.41 18.68
C ASP A 494 -26.25 -35.40 18.94
N ARG A 495 -26.05 -36.64 18.49
CA ARG A 495 -27.07 -37.69 18.57
C ARG A 495 -27.44 -38.03 20.01
N PHE A 496 -26.47 -38.01 20.93
CA PHE A 496 -26.72 -38.34 22.33
C PHE A 496 -27.64 -37.31 22.99
N LEU A 497 -27.38 -36.01 22.80
CA LEU A 497 -28.22 -34.94 23.34
C LEU A 497 -29.62 -34.95 22.73
N HIS A 498 -29.74 -35.25 21.43
CA HIS A 498 -31.03 -35.34 20.76
C HIS A 498 -31.87 -36.53 21.27
N GLU A 499 -31.31 -37.74 21.26
CA GLU A 499 -32.03 -38.97 21.63
C GLU A 499 -32.40 -39.01 23.12
N ASN A 500 -31.61 -38.38 23.99
CA ASN A 500 -31.90 -38.30 25.43
C ASN A 500 -32.75 -37.08 25.83
N GLY A 501 -33.27 -36.32 24.86
CA GLY A 501 -34.27 -35.27 25.11
C GLY A 501 -33.72 -33.94 25.67
N TYR A 502 -32.41 -33.72 25.65
CA TYR A 502 -31.80 -32.46 26.13
C TYR A 502 -32.20 -31.24 25.29
N CYS A 503 -32.61 -31.47 24.04
CA CYS A 503 -33.11 -30.42 23.15
C CYS A 503 -34.61 -30.11 23.36
N GLU A 504 -35.36 -30.91 24.12
CA GLU A 504 -36.83 -30.85 24.09
C GLU A 504 -37.38 -29.53 24.65
N SER A 505 -36.71 -28.94 25.65
CA SER A 505 -37.07 -27.63 26.19
C SER A 505 -36.96 -26.51 25.13
N LEU A 506 -35.88 -26.52 24.33
CA LEU A 506 -35.66 -25.65 23.18
C LEU A 506 -36.75 -25.87 22.13
N LEU A 507 -36.93 -27.11 21.67
CA LEU A 507 -37.89 -27.44 20.60
C LEU A 507 -39.33 -27.07 20.99
N LYS A 508 -39.72 -27.32 22.24
CA LYS A 508 -41.03 -26.92 22.77
C LYS A 508 -41.22 -25.41 22.77
N LYS A 509 -40.17 -24.63 23.07
CA LYS A 509 -40.24 -23.17 23.02
C LYS A 509 -40.33 -22.67 21.57
N LEU A 510 -39.57 -23.23 20.64
CA LEU A 510 -39.68 -22.89 19.21
C LEU A 510 -41.10 -23.11 18.68
N ARG A 511 -41.75 -24.24 19.02
CA ARG A 511 -43.17 -24.50 18.67
C ARG A 511 -44.13 -23.47 19.25
N ARG A 512 -43.87 -22.96 20.46
CA ARG A 512 -44.72 -21.92 21.10
C ARG A 512 -44.55 -20.55 20.47
N LEU A 513 -43.39 -20.29 19.88
CA LEU A 513 -43.08 -19.05 19.18
C LEU A 513 -43.46 -19.10 17.70
N ASP A 514 -44.09 -20.19 17.24
CA ASP A 514 -44.43 -20.43 15.83
C ASP A 514 -43.20 -20.44 14.90
N ILE A 515 -42.04 -20.85 15.43
CA ILE A 515 -40.80 -21.03 14.67
C ILE A 515 -40.75 -22.47 14.17
N THR A 516 -40.79 -22.64 12.85
CA THR A 516 -40.60 -23.95 12.22
C THR A 516 -39.15 -24.37 12.39
N TYR A 517 -38.87 -25.66 12.63
CA TYR A 517 -37.50 -26.09 12.83
C TYR A 517 -37.18 -27.44 12.19
N GLU A 518 -35.90 -27.61 11.86
CA GLU A 518 -35.28 -28.90 11.55
C GLU A 518 -34.13 -29.16 12.53
N VAL A 519 -33.87 -30.43 12.83
CA VAL A 519 -32.78 -30.85 13.73
C VAL A 519 -31.75 -31.64 12.94
N TYR A 520 -30.50 -31.19 13.01
CA TYR A 520 -29.32 -31.90 12.54
C TYR A 520 -28.55 -32.44 13.75
N SER A 521 -28.64 -33.74 13.98
CA SER A 521 -28.07 -34.42 15.16
C SER A 521 -26.83 -35.27 14.84
N ASP A 522 -26.31 -35.23 13.61
CA ASP A 522 -25.23 -36.10 13.15
C ASP A 522 -23.82 -35.52 13.40
N VAL A 523 -23.69 -34.60 14.38
CA VAL A 523 -22.38 -34.08 14.77
C VAL A 523 -21.69 -35.05 15.72
N ALA A 524 -20.56 -35.61 15.29
CA ALA A 524 -19.68 -36.42 16.13
C ALA A 524 -18.70 -35.55 16.94
N PRO A 525 -18.12 -36.07 18.05
CA PRO A 525 -16.93 -35.49 18.65
C PRO A 525 -15.82 -35.32 17.59
N ASP A 526 -15.08 -34.20 17.64
CA ASP A 526 -14.12 -33.80 16.60
C ASP A 526 -14.77 -33.72 15.19
N PRO A 527 -15.64 -32.70 14.95
CA PRO A 527 -16.46 -32.65 13.75
C PRO A 527 -15.61 -32.58 12.48
N THR A 528 -16.12 -33.16 11.39
CA THR A 528 -15.42 -33.23 10.11
C THR A 528 -15.95 -32.22 9.09
N LEU A 529 -15.12 -31.86 8.10
CA LEU A 529 -15.53 -30.97 7.02
C LEU A 529 -16.71 -31.56 6.23
N ALA A 530 -16.71 -32.87 5.98
CA ALA A 530 -17.87 -33.56 5.39
C ALA A 530 -19.17 -33.36 6.18
N THR A 531 -19.10 -33.40 7.50
CA THR A 531 -20.28 -33.19 8.38
C THR A 531 -20.80 -31.75 8.25
N ALA A 532 -19.89 -30.76 8.21
CA ALA A 532 -20.31 -29.37 8.01
C ALA A 532 -20.86 -29.10 6.61
N MET A 533 -20.33 -29.74 5.57
CA MET A 533 -20.86 -29.64 4.20
C MET A 533 -22.27 -30.27 4.08
N ASP A 534 -22.51 -31.44 4.67
CA ASP A 534 -23.83 -32.07 4.69
C ASP A 534 -24.84 -31.20 5.45
N GLY A 535 -24.47 -30.72 6.64
CA GLY A 535 -25.29 -29.81 7.43
C GLY A 535 -25.59 -28.50 6.69
N ALA A 536 -24.61 -27.88 6.02
CA ALA A 536 -24.81 -26.67 5.22
C ALA A 536 -25.75 -26.89 4.04
N SER A 537 -25.69 -28.05 3.40
CA SER A 537 -26.60 -28.44 2.31
C SER A 537 -28.06 -28.54 2.80
N LYS A 538 -28.26 -29.21 3.94
CA LYS A 538 -29.59 -29.32 4.58
C LYS A 538 -30.11 -27.98 5.07
N LEU A 539 -29.26 -27.19 5.73
CA LEU A 539 -29.54 -25.81 6.14
C LEU A 539 -30.00 -24.95 4.96
N LYS A 540 -29.31 -25.07 3.82
CA LYS A 540 -29.69 -24.36 2.57
C LYS A 540 -31.01 -24.86 1.98
N ALA A 541 -31.27 -26.16 2.02
CA ALA A 541 -32.53 -26.72 1.52
C ALA A 541 -33.72 -26.30 2.40
N PHE A 542 -33.51 -26.20 3.71
CA PHE A 542 -34.52 -25.73 4.67
C PHE A 542 -34.74 -24.21 4.59
N ASP A 543 -33.75 -23.46 4.11
CA ASP A 543 -33.76 -21.99 3.96
C ASP A 543 -34.00 -21.31 5.31
N ALA A 544 -33.14 -21.62 6.28
CA ALA A 544 -33.26 -21.12 7.65
C ALA A 544 -32.82 -19.65 7.76
N ASP A 545 -33.51 -18.91 8.63
CA ASP A 545 -33.14 -17.54 9.04
C ASP A 545 -32.54 -17.50 10.46
N LEU A 546 -32.44 -18.66 11.11
CA LEU A 546 -31.87 -18.85 12.44
C LEU A 546 -31.14 -20.20 12.51
N ILE A 547 -29.91 -20.19 13.03
CA ILE A 547 -29.13 -21.39 13.33
C ILE A 547 -28.92 -21.45 14.84
N ILE A 548 -29.28 -22.57 15.47
CA ILE A 548 -29.14 -22.77 16.91
C ILE A 548 -28.24 -23.97 17.15
N ALA A 549 -27.04 -23.75 17.68
CA ALA A 549 -26.19 -24.83 18.15
C ALA A 549 -26.44 -25.09 19.64
N ILE A 550 -26.81 -26.33 19.99
CA ILE A 550 -26.96 -26.77 21.38
C ILE A 550 -26.07 -27.99 21.63
N GLY A 551 -25.13 -27.86 22.57
CA GLY A 551 -24.23 -28.94 22.94
C GLY A 551 -22.87 -28.47 23.46
N GLY A 552 -21.86 -29.34 23.32
CA GLY A 552 -20.45 -28.99 23.57
C GLY A 552 -19.81 -28.21 22.42
N GLY A 553 -18.48 -28.08 22.44
CA GLY A 553 -17.72 -27.37 21.40
C GLY A 553 -17.92 -27.95 19.99
N SER A 554 -18.05 -29.28 19.86
CA SER A 554 -18.18 -29.94 18.55
C SER A 554 -19.44 -29.52 17.77
N PRO A 555 -20.67 -29.59 18.33
CA PRO A 555 -21.86 -29.01 17.67
C PRO A 555 -21.73 -27.53 17.31
N MET A 556 -21.15 -26.71 18.19
CA MET A 556 -21.01 -25.26 17.96
C MET A 556 -20.02 -24.94 16.85
N ASP A 557 -18.86 -25.59 16.84
CA ASP A 557 -17.83 -25.41 15.81
C ASP A 557 -18.32 -25.89 14.45
N ALA A 558 -19.00 -27.04 14.41
CA ALA A 558 -19.64 -27.53 13.18
C ALA A 558 -20.69 -26.54 12.66
N ALA A 559 -21.52 -26.00 13.54
CA ALA A 559 -22.54 -25.01 13.17
C ALA A 559 -21.95 -23.70 12.64
N LYS A 560 -20.82 -23.22 13.19
CA LYS A 560 -20.11 -22.04 12.67
C LYS A 560 -19.64 -22.25 11.23
N ILE A 561 -19.12 -23.44 10.91
CA ILE A 561 -18.72 -23.77 9.54
C ILE A 561 -19.94 -23.95 8.63
N MET A 562 -21.02 -24.57 9.12
CA MET A 562 -22.28 -24.66 8.37
C MET A 562 -22.84 -23.26 8.04
N TRP A 563 -22.82 -22.34 9.01
CA TRP A 563 -23.25 -20.95 8.84
C TRP A 563 -22.44 -20.23 7.76
N LEU A 564 -21.11 -20.35 7.84
CA LEU A 564 -20.19 -19.77 6.87
C LEU A 564 -20.46 -20.29 5.44
N LEU A 565 -20.58 -21.61 5.26
CA LEU A 565 -20.85 -22.23 3.96
C LEU A 565 -22.27 -21.94 3.45
N TYR A 566 -23.24 -21.72 4.35
CA TYR A 566 -24.59 -21.34 3.98
C TYR A 566 -24.66 -19.90 3.46
N GLU A 567 -23.98 -18.97 4.12
CA GLU A 567 -23.88 -17.56 3.71
C GLU A 567 -23.10 -17.42 2.40
N HIS A 568 -21.93 -18.07 2.31
CA HIS A 568 -20.98 -17.96 1.19
C HIS A 568 -20.49 -19.33 0.71
N PRO A 569 -21.27 -20.04 -0.13
CA PRO A 569 -20.95 -21.39 -0.59
C PRO A 569 -19.75 -21.47 -1.55
N GLU A 570 -19.27 -20.35 -2.07
CA GLU A 570 -18.17 -20.25 -3.03
C GLU A 570 -16.77 -20.27 -2.42
N ILE A 571 -16.67 -20.19 -1.09
CA ILE A 571 -15.39 -20.12 -0.38
C ILE A 571 -14.60 -21.44 -0.46
N ASP A 572 -13.27 -21.34 -0.60
CA ASP A 572 -12.38 -22.49 -0.43
C ASP A 572 -11.94 -22.58 1.03
N PHE A 573 -12.22 -23.73 1.65
CA PHE A 573 -11.90 -24.00 3.04
C PHE A 573 -10.40 -23.92 3.35
N LYS A 574 -9.54 -24.30 2.39
CA LYS A 574 -8.08 -24.30 2.60
C LYS A 574 -7.53 -22.90 2.80
N ASP A 575 -8.09 -21.91 2.12
CA ASP A 575 -7.65 -20.52 2.23
C ASP A 575 -8.04 -19.93 3.60
N LEU A 576 -9.17 -20.35 4.16
CA LEU A 576 -9.66 -19.92 5.47
C LEU A 576 -8.82 -20.45 6.64
N ALA A 577 -8.22 -21.63 6.45
CA ALA A 577 -7.39 -22.31 7.46
C ALA A 577 -5.95 -21.77 7.54
N MET A 578 -5.58 -20.82 6.67
CA MET A 578 -4.26 -20.20 6.68
C MET A 578 -3.98 -19.49 8.02
N ARG A 579 -2.78 -19.77 8.56
CA ARG A 579 -2.23 -19.09 9.74
C ARG A 579 -2.10 -17.61 9.50
N PHE A 580 -2.25 -16.84 10.57
CA PHE A 580 -2.09 -15.40 10.53
C PHE A 580 -1.32 -14.88 11.73
N MET A 581 -0.66 -13.75 11.53
CA MET A 581 0.01 -13.03 12.61
C MET A 581 -0.97 -12.08 13.33
N ASP A 582 -1.94 -11.52 12.59
CA ASP A 582 -2.97 -10.61 13.06
C ASP A 582 -4.30 -11.02 12.42
N ILE A 583 -5.33 -11.30 13.23
CA ILE A 583 -6.64 -11.80 12.76
C ILE A 583 -7.30 -10.85 11.75
N ARG A 584 -6.89 -9.58 11.70
CA ARG A 584 -7.41 -8.57 10.76
C ARG A 584 -6.53 -8.32 9.55
N LYS A 585 -5.27 -8.77 9.55
CA LYS A 585 -4.31 -8.58 8.43
C LYS A 585 -3.97 -9.91 7.79
N ARG A 586 -5.01 -10.58 7.28
CA ARG A 586 -4.91 -11.91 6.66
C ARG A 586 -4.71 -11.78 5.15
N VAL A 587 -4.06 -12.79 4.58
CA VAL A 587 -3.93 -12.94 3.11
C VAL A 587 -5.30 -13.18 2.49
N TYR A 588 -6.08 -14.08 3.10
CA TYR A 588 -7.48 -14.32 2.74
C TYR A 588 -8.40 -13.63 3.74
N LYS A 589 -9.35 -12.82 3.24
CA LYS A 589 -10.28 -12.05 4.07
C LYS A 589 -11.60 -12.82 4.21
N PHE A 590 -12.06 -12.99 5.44
CA PHE A 590 -13.37 -13.59 5.70
C PHE A 590 -14.50 -12.72 5.12
N PRO A 591 -15.52 -13.34 4.51
CA PRO A 591 -16.71 -12.62 4.10
C PRO A 591 -17.56 -12.26 5.32
N LYS A 592 -18.43 -11.25 5.18
CA LYS A 592 -19.33 -10.84 6.26
C LYS A 592 -20.41 -11.89 6.49
N LEU A 593 -20.66 -12.28 7.73
CA LEU A 593 -21.74 -13.21 8.10
C LEU A 593 -22.96 -12.49 8.68
N GLY A 594 -24.08 -13.22 8.80
CA GLY A 594 -25.34 -12.70 9.37
C GLY A 594 -26.28 -12.07 8.34
N GLY A 595 -26.08 -12.33 7.05
CA GLY A 595 -26.95 -11.80 5.98
C GLY A 595 -28.20 -12.63 5.75
N LYS A 596 -28.10 -13.96 5.84
CA LYS A 596 -29.19 -14.93 5.66
C LYS A 596 -29.70 -15.46 6.99
N ALA A 597 -28.84 -15.74 7.96
CA ALA A 597 -29.23 -16.29 9.25
C ALA A 597 -28.45 -15.71 10.42
N GLU A 598 -29.11 -15.60 11.58
CA GLU A 598 -28.45 -15.35 12.86
C GLU A 598 -27.98 -16.66 13.50
N PHE A 599 -26.86 -16.62 14.21
CA PHE A 599 -26.29 -17.76 14.91
C PHE A 599 -26.41 -17.61 16.44
N VAL A 600 -27.04 -18.61 17.07
CA VAL A 600 -27.25 -18.71 18.52
C VAL A 600 -26.52 -19.93 19.05
N ALA A 601 -25.72 -19.74 20.09
CA ALA A 601 -24.94 -20.81 20.70
C ALA A 601 -25.38 -21.08 22.16
N ILE A 602 -25.63 -22.36 22.48
CA ILE A 602 -26.19 -22.80 23.75
C ILE A 602 -25.29 -23.92 24.32
N PRO A 603 -24.34 -23.59 25.20
CA PRO A 603 -23.42 -24.58 25.74
C PRO A 603 -24.13 -25.52 26.73
N THR A 604 -23.92 -26.83 26.58
CA THR A 604 -24.30 -27.84 27.59
C THR A 604 -23.09 -28.33 28.40
N THR A 605 -21.89 -27.83 28.06
CA THR A 605 -20.61 -28.23 28.64
C THR A 605 -19.85 -27.02 29.18
N SER A 606 -19.53 -27.03 30.46
CA SER A 606 -18.76 -25.96 31.14
C SER A 606 -17.25 -26.06 30.90
N GLY A 607 -16.81 -25.84 29.66
CA GLY A 607 -15.38 -25.68 29.36
C GLY A 607 -15.00 -25.22 27.96
N THR A 608 -15.94 -25.24 27.00
CA THR A 608 -15.62 -24.96 25.59
C THR A 608 -15.40 -23.48 25.27
N GLY A 609 -16.25 -22.58 25.80
CA GLY A 609 -16.22 -21.16 25.44
C GLY A 609 -16.62 -20.86 23.97
N SER A 610 -16.87 -21.88 23.14
CA SER A 610 -17.24 -21.71 21.71
C SER A 610 -18.50 -20.86 21.54
N GLU A 611 -19.35 -20.78 22.56
CA GLU A 611 -20.55 -19.94 22.55
C GLU A 611 -20.28 -18.43 22.51
N VAL A 612 -19.06 -17.99 22.83
CA VAL A 612 -18.68 -16.57 22.86
C VAL A 612 -17.43 -16.24 22.03
N THR A 613 -16.84 -17.23 21.36
CA THR A 613 -15.55 -17.04 20.68
C THR A 613 -15.67 -17.01 19.16
N PRO A 614 -14.71 -16.35 18.47
CA PRO A 614 -14.60 -16.36 17.01
C PRO A 614 -13.90 -17.62 16.45
N PHE A 615 -13.75 -18.67 17.26
CA PHE A 615 -12.98 -19.86 16.89
C PHE A 615 -13.89 -21.02 16.50
N ALA A 616 -13.45 -21.83 15.55
CA ALA A 616 -14.05 -23.11 15.21
C ALA A 616 -12.96 -24.12 14.84
N VAL A 617 -13.04 -25.35 15.33
CA VAL A 617 -12.13 -26.43 14.95
C VAL A 617 -12.88 -27.47 14.13
N ILE A 618 -12.33 -27.81 12.96
CA ILE A 618 -12.89 -28.86 12.11
C ILE A 618 -11.78 -29.73 11.53
N THR A 619 -12.05 -31.02 11.42
CA THR A 619 -11.10 -32.02 10.92
C THR A 619 -11.35 -32.27 9.44
N ASP A 620 -10.30 -32.22 8.62
CA ASP A 620 -10.38 -32.77 7.27
C ASP A 620 -10.14 -34.27 7.33
N GLU A 621 -11.21 -35.03 7.10
CA GLU A 621 -11.18 -36.48 7.17
C GLU A 621 -10.27 -37.14 6.13
N LYS A 622 -9.91 -36.44 5.04
CA LYS A 622 -9.04 -36.97 3.98
C LYS A 622 -7.57 -36.87 4.37
N THR A 623 -7.18 -35.78 5.03
CA THR A 623 -5.79 -35.52 5.43
C THR A 623 -5.51 -35.88 6.89
N GLY A 624 -6.56 -36.00 7.70
CA GLY A 624 -6.46 -36.14 9.15
C GLY A 624 -6.07 -34.84 9.88
N GLN A 625 -5.94 -33.73 9.15
CA GLN A 625 -5.51 -32.45 9.71
C GLN A 625 -6.68 -31.74 10.40
N LYS A 626 -6.45 -31.27 11.63
CA LYS A 626 -7.38 -30.35 12.33
C LYS A 626 -7.07 -28.92 11.93
N TYR A 627 -8.07 -28.23 11.40
CA TYR A 627 -8.00 -26.83 10.99
C TYR A 627 -8.69 -25.94 12.03
N PRO A 628 -7.92 -25.23 12.89
CA PRO A 628 -8.48 -24.16 13.69
C PRO A 628 -8.71 -22.96 12.79
N ILE A 629 -9.96 -22.53 12.71
CA ILE A 629 -10.39 -21.32 12.02
C ILE A 629 -10.68 -20.26 13.08
N ALA A 630 -10.21 -19.06 12.83
CA ALA A 630 -10.37 -17.92 13.71
C ALA A 630 -10.69 -16.67 12.89
N ASP A 631 -11.90 -16.16 13.03
CA ASP A 631 -12.28 -14.85 12.49
C ASP A 631 -13.44 -14.26 13.29
N TYR A 632 -13.41 -12.96 13.54
CA TYR A 632 -14.44 -12.27 14.31
C TYR A 632 -15.84 -12.41 13.70
N GLU A 633 -15.94 -12.63 12.39
CA GLU A 633 -17.20 -12.94 11.70
C GLU A 633 -17.86 -14.24 12.21
N LEU A 634 -17.09 -15.18 12.79
CA LEU A 634 -17.60 -16.43 13.38
C LEU A 634 -18.12 -16.27 14.82
N THR A 635 -18.07 -15.06 15.39
CA THR A 635 -18.61 -14.80 16.73
C THR A 635 -20.13 -14.98 16.70
N PRO A 636 -20.72 -15.79 17.61
CA PRO A 636 -22.18 -15.94 17.66
C PRO A 636 -22.89 -14.60 17.88
N ASN A 637 -24.09 -14.45 17.33
CA ASN A 637 -24.92 -13.26 17.56
C ASN A 637 -25.45 -13.24 19.00
N MET A 638 -25.72 -14.43 19.56
CA MET A 638 -26.29 -14.62 20.89
C MET A 638 -25.73 -15.88 21.55
N ALA A 639 -25.44 -15.78 22.85
CA ALA A 639 -25.11 -16.94 23.68
C ALA A 639 -26.16 -17.12 24.80
N ILE A 640 -26.55 -18.38 25.07
CA ILE A 640 -27.53 -18.72 26.11
C ILE A 640 -26.90 -19.73 27.07
N VAL A 641 -26.35 -19.23 28.17
CA VAL A 641 -25.56 -19.94 29.18
C VAL A 641 -26.48 -20.39 30.34
N ASP A 642 -27.39 -21.32 30.04
CA ASP A 642 -28.36 -21.85 31.01
C ASP A 642 -27.77 -23.01 31.82
N ALA A 643 -27.56 -22.77 33.12
CA ALA A 643 -26.93 -23.74 34.01
C ALA A 643 -27.75 -25.03 34.21
N ASP A 644 -29.06 -25.03 33.95
CA ASP A 644 -29.86 -26.27 34.02
C ASP A 644 -29.44 -27.28 32.93
N LEU A 645 -28.85 -26.82 31.82
CA LEU A 645 -28.35 -27.68 30.74
C LEU A 645 -27.02 -28.38 31.06
N ALA A 646 -26.29 -27.88 32.06
CA ALA A 646 -25.03 -28.46 32.53
C ALA A 646 -25.20 -29.40 33.75
N LYS A 647 -26.44 -29.59 34.22
CA LYS A 647 -26.75 -30.32 35.47
C LYS A 647 -26.19 -31.75 35.46
N ASP A 648 -26.48 -32.49 34.40
CA ASP A 648 -26.24 -33.93 34.30
C ASP A 648 -24.87 -34.27 33.67
N MET A 649 -23.96 -33.28 33.58
CA MET A 649 -22.60 -33.52 33.08
C MET A 649 -21.88 -34.61 33.90
N PRO A 650 -21.32 -35.65 33.26
CA PRO A 650 -20.55 -36.68 33.98
C PRO A 650 -19.35 -36.10 34.74
N ALA A 651 -18.92 -36.80 35.80
CA ALA A 651 -17.81 -36.36 36.65
C ALA A 651 -16.51 -36.15 35.85
N SER A 652 -16.12 -37.11 35.00
CA SER A 652 -14.92 -37.01 34.16
C SER A 652 -14.98 -35.83 33.19
N LEU A 653 -16.13 -35.58 32.56
CA LEU A 653 -16.33 -34.43 31.69
C LEU A 653 -16.22 -33.12 32.48
N THR A 654 -16.82 -33.07 33.68
CA THR A 654 -16.76 -31.91 34.59
C THR A 654 -15.31 -31.58 34.97
N ALA A 655 -14.51 -32.59 35.33
CA ALA A 655 -13.10 -32.43 35.67
C ALA A 655 -12.29 -31.88 34.49
N PHE A 656 -12.36 -32.53 33.33
CA PHE A 656 -11.52 -32.14 32.18
C PHE A 656 -11.94 -30.79 31.60
N SER A 657 -13.24 -30.56 31.40
CA SER A 657 -13.73 -29.28 30.87
C SER A 657 -13.53 -28.11 31.84
N GLY A 658 -13.59 -28.34 33.15
CA GLY A 658 -13.30 -27.32 34.15
C GLY A 658 -11.82 -26.92 34.19
N ILE A 659 -10.89 -27.87 34.05
CA ILE A 659 -9.46 -27.54 33.92
C ILE A 659 -9.15 -26.87 32.58
N ASP A 660 -9.87 -27.24 31.52
CA ASP A 660 -9.79 -26.58 30.22
C ASP A 660 -10.13 -25.08 30.35
N ALA A 661 -11.27 -24.77 30.99
CA ALA A 661 -11.67 -23.40 31.30
C ALA A 661 -10.66 -22.65 32.17
N LEU A 662 -10.01 -23.34 33.11
CA LEU A 662 -8.97 -22.75 33.94
C LEU A 662 -7.74 -22.39 33.09
N THR A 663 -7.34 -23.30 32.20
CA THR A 663 -6.23 -23.09 31.26
C THR A 663 -6.54 -21.94 30.29
N HIS A 664 -7.76 -21.86 29.75
CA HIS A 664 -8.23 -20.72 28.96
C HIS A 664 -8.01 -19.39 29.68
N ALA A 665 -8.45 -19.30 30.94
CA ALA A 665 -8.33 -18.08 31.72
C ALA A 665 -6.87 -17.76 32.08
N LEU A 666 -6.06 -18.76 32.44
CA LEU A 666 -4.64 -18.57 32.75
C LEU A 666 -3.86 -18.04 31.54
N GLU A 667 -4.05 -18.65 30.37
CA GLU A 667 -3.34 -18.24 29.14
C GLU A 667 -3.83 -16.90 28.62
N ALA A 668 -5.15 -16.67 28.57
CA ALA A 668 -5.71 -15.37 28.20
C ALA A 668 -5.21 -14.24 29.11
N TYR A 669 -5.00 -14.53 30.39
CA TYR A 669 -4.50 -13.55 31.35
C TYR A 669 -3.02 -13.20 31.13
N VAL A 670 -2.17 -14.15 30.72
CA VAL A 670 -0.74 -13.89 30.49
C VAL A 670 -0.38 -13.61 29.03
N SER A 671 -1.34 -13.74 28.12
CA SER A 671 -1.15 -13.50 26.69
C SER A 671 -0.54 -12.12 26.40
N THR A 672 0.23 -12.04 25.32
CA THR A 672 0.73 -10.78 24.76
C THR A 672 -0.40 -9.86 24.25
N LEU A 673 -1.60 -10.41 24.04
CA LEU A 673 -2.79 -9.67 23.61
C LEU A 673 -3.76 -9.39 24.76
N ALA A 674 -3.38 -9.68 26.00
CA ALA A 674 -4.22 -9.40 27.15
C ALA A 674 -4.42 -7.89 27.36
N THR A 675 -5.63 -7.49 27.73
CA THR A 675 -6.03 -6.09 27.93
C THR A 675 -6.71 -5.89 29.27
N GLU A 676 -6.99 -4.64 29.63
CA GLU A 676 -7.81 -4.27 30.78
C GLU A 676 -9.25 -4.78 30.66
N PHE A 677 -9.71 -5.16 29.47
CA PHE A 677 -11.03 -5.76 29.24
C PHE A 677 -11.04 -7.27 29.44
N THR A 678 -9.98 -7.97 29.02
CA THR A 678 -9.90 -9.44 29.14
C THR A 678 -9.40 -9.89 30.51
N SER A 679 -8.51 -9.11 31.14
CA SER A 679 -7.85 -9.48 32.39
C SER A 679 -8.81 -9.69 33.57
N PRO A 680 -9.82 -8.83 33.81
CA PRO A 680 -10.78 -9.05 34.91
C PRO A 680 -11.63 -10.31 34.71
N LEU A 681 -12.05 -10.59 33.48
CA LEU A 681 -12.83 -11.79 33.14
C LEU A 681 -12.03 -13.06 33.40
N ALA A 682 -10.76 -13.07 33.01
CA ALA A 682 -9.86 -14.19 33.28
C ALA A 682 -9.60 -14.39 34.78
N LEU A 683 -9.33 -13.32 35.54
CA LEU A 683 -9.11 -13.44 36.99
C LEU A 683 -10.34 -13.96 37.74
N GLU A 684 -11.53 -13.47 37.40
CA GLU A 684 -12.76 -13.92 38.04
C GLU A 684 -13.10 -15.37 37.66
N ALA A 685 -12.88 -15.76 36.40
CA ALA A 685 -13.00 -17.16 35.98
C ALA A 685 -12.05 -18.07 36.77
N ILE A 686 -10.78 -17.69 36.93
CA ILE A 686 -9.79 -18.45 37.72
C ILE A 686 -10.27 -18.61 39.17
N ARG A 687 -10.71 -17.51 39.81
CA ARG A 687 -11.18 -17.53 41.20
C ARG A 687 -12.38 -18.47 41.38
N LEU A 688 -13.38 -18.38 40.52
CA LEU A 688 -14.56 -19.24 40.56
C LEU A 688 -14.22 -20.72 40.31
N LEU A 689 -13.30 -21.01 39.39
CA LEU A 689 -12.91 -22.40 39.10
C LEU A 689 -12.18 -23.03 40.30
N PHE A 690 -11.27 -22.32 40.95
CA PHE A 690 -10.63 -22.84 42.17
C PHE A 690 -11.62 -23.06 43.32
N GLU A 691 -12.66 -22.24 43.43
CA GLU A 691 -13.65 -22.33 44.52
C GLU A 691 -14.73 -23.40 44.26
N TYR A 692 -15.30 -23.45 43.05
CA TYR A 692 -16.51 -24.23 42.77
C TYR A 692 -16.27 -25.50 41.95
N LEU A 693 -15.16 -25.64 41.21
CA LEU A 693 -14.94 -26.83 40.39
C LEU A 693 -14.85 -28.13 41.22
N PRO A 694 -14.13 -28.19 42.36
CA PRO A 694 -14.13 -29.39 43.21
C PRO A 694 -15.52 -29.78 43.71
N ARG A 695 -16.34 -28.77 44.08
CA ARG A 695 -17.73 -28.98 44.51
C ARG A 695 -18.59 -29.52 43.37
N SER A 696 -18.50 -28.90 42.19
CA SER A 696 -19.25 -29.32 41.01
C SER A 696 -18.89 -30.73 40.55
N TYR A 697 -17.63 -31.15 40.70
CA TYR A 697 -17.18 -32.50 40.39
C TYR A 697 -17.73 -33.52 41.39
N LYS A 698 -17.55 -33.26 42.70
CA LYS A 698 -17.89 -34.22 43.76
C LYS A 698 -19.40 -34.40 43.96
N ASN A 699 -20.16 -33.30 43.88
CA ASN A 699 -21.59 -33.30 44.18
C ASN A 699 -22.47 -33.32 42.92
N GLY A 700 -21.88 -33.16 41.72
CA GLY A 700 -22.59 -33.25 40.46
C GLY A 700 -23.82 -32.33 40.36
N GLY A 701 -24.91 -32.85 39.81
CA GLY A 701 -26.18 -32.14 39.64
C GLY A 701 -26.94 -31.80 40.94
N GLU A 702 -26.45 -32.28 42.10
CA GLU A 702 -27.04 -31.95 43.41
C GLU A 702 -26.54 -30.59 43.93
N ASP A 703 -25.37 -30.12 43.49
CA ASP A 703 -24.82 -28.80 43.83
C ASP A 703 -24.96 -27.83 42.64
N MET A 704 -26.21 -27.41 42.39
CA MET A 704 -26.53 -26.52 41.27
C MET A 704 -25.87 -25.14 41.36
N GLU A 705 -25.52 -24.68 42.57
CA GLU A 705 -24.73 -23.46 42.75
C GLU A 705 -23.34 -23.65 42.12
N ALA A 706 -22.64 -24.73 42.48
CA ALA A 706 -21.32 -25.01 41.93
C ALA A 706 -21.37 -25.21 40.41
N ARG A 707 -22.39 -25.91 39.89
CA ARG A 707 -22.63 -26.05 38.45
C ARG A 707 -22.76 -24.71 37.75
N GLU A 708 -23.61 -23.83 38.28
CA GLU A 708 -23.84 -22.50 37.72
C GLU A 708 -22.56 -21.66 37.72
N LYS A 709 -21.82 -21.64 38.84
CA LYS A 709 -20.57 -20.88 38.95
C LYS A 709 -19.47 -21.37 38.00
N VAL A 710 -19.30 -22.68 37.84
CA VAL A 710 -18.34 -23.25 36.88
C VAL A 710 -18.77 -22.94 35.44
N HIS A 711 -20.06 -22.99 35.14
CA HIS A 711 -20.59 -22.64 33.81
C HIS A 711 -20.35 -21.16 33.47
N HIS A 712 -20.57 -20.26 34.44
CA HIS A 712 -20.25 -18.83 34.28
C HIS A 712 -18.74 -18.60 34.12
N ALA A 713 -17.91 -19.31 34.88
CA ALA A 713 -16.46 -19.18 34.78
C ALA A 713 -15.94 -19.62 33.40
N SER A 714 -16.47 -20.72 32.85
CA SER A 714 -16.17 -21.15 31.47
C SER A 714 -16.52 -20.07 30.46
N ASN A 715 -17.70 -19.46 30.57
CA ASN A 715 -18.13 -18.41 29.65
C ASN A 715 -17.25 -17.15 29.74
N MET A 716 -16.91 -16.71 30.96
CA MET A 716 -16.00 -15.57 31.16
C MET A 716 -14.59 -15.84 30.64
N ALA A 717 -14.07 -17.06 30.84
CA ALA A 717 -12.81 -17.49 30.23
C ALA A 717 -12.90 -17.42 28.69
N GLY A 718 -14.02 -17.91 28.13
CA GLY A 718 -14.39 -17.79 26.71
C GLY A 718 -14.27 -16.37 26.16
N MET A 719 -14.95 -15.42 26.81
CA MET A 719 -14.91 -14.00 26.44
C MET A 719 -13.50 -13.40 26.53
N ALA A 720 -12.71 -13.83 27.51
CA ALA A 720 -11.33 -13.38 27.66
C ALA A 720 -10.44 -13.89 26.51
N PHE A 721 -10.44 -15.20 26.24
CA PHE A 721 -9.57 -15.77 25.21
C PHE A 721 -10.06 -15.51 23.78
N ALA A 722 -11.35 -15.22 23.58
CA ALA A 722 -11.87 -14.72 22.31
C ALA A 722 -11.12 -13.46 21.82
N ASN A 723 -10.56 -12.69 22.75
CA ASN A 723 -9.92 -11.40 22.48
C ASN A 723 -8.44 -11.36 22.85
N ALA A 724 -8.01 -12.18 23.81
CA ALA A 724 -6.60 -12.32 24.21
C ALA A 724 -5.90 -13.53 23.57
N PHE A 725 -6.64 -14.40 22.86
CA PHE A 725 -6.13 -15.69 22.35
C PHE A 725 -5.61 -16.60 23.48
N LEU A 726 -5.10 -17.76 23.08
CA LEU A 726 -4.52 -18.78 23.94
C LEU A 726 -3.01 -18.89 23.72
N GLY A 727 -2.33 -19.70 24.51
CA GLY A 727 -0.88 -19.84 24.49
C GLY A 727 -0.41 -21.23 24.09
N ILE A 728 0.85 -21.53 24.43
CA ILE A 728 1.49 -22.78 24.02
C ILE A 728 0.94 -24.02 24.73
N CYS A 729 0.22 -23.89 25.85
CA CYS A 729 -0.45 -25.04 26.46
C CYS A 729 -1.47 -25.62 25.49
N HIS A 730 -2.32 -24.77 24.89
CA HIS A 730 -3.25 -25.20 23.86
C HIS A 730 -2.54 -25.69 22.60
N SER A 731 -1.52 -24.96 22.12
CA SER A 731 -0.74 -25.39 20.95
C SER A 731 -0.21 -26.81 21.11
N MET A 732 0.34 -27.14 22.28
CA MET A 732 0.88 -28.45 22.59
C MET A 732 -0.23 -29.48 22.82
N ALA A 733 -1.28 -29.12 23.58
CA ALA A 733 -2.40 -29.99 23.87
C ALA A 733 -3.17 -30.41 22.60
N HIS A 734 -3.33 -29.53 21.61
CA HIS A 734 -3.95 -29.86 20.32
C HIS A 734 -3.24 -31.03 19.64
N LYS A 735 -1.90 -30.99 19.55
CA LYS A 735 -1.12 -31.99 18.83
C LYS A 735 -1.00 -33.28 19.61
N MET A 736 -0.72 -33.20 20.91
CA MET A 736 -0.64 -34.37 21.78
C MET A 736 -1.99 -35.08 21.90
N GLY A 737 -3.07 -34.32 22.12
CA GLY A 737 -4.42 -34.87 22.21
C GLY A 737 -4.85 -35.59 20.95
N ALA A 738 -4.60 -35.00 19.77
CA ALA A 738 -4.87 -35.64 18.49
C ALA A 738 -4.04 -36.91 18.27
N LYS A 739 -2.75 -36.89 18.62
CA LYS A 739 -1.82 -38.02 18.39
C LYS A 739 -2.10 -39.23 19.28
N PHE A 740 -2.46 -39.02 20.54
CA PHE A 740 -2.64 -40.09 21.53
C PHE A 740 -4.09 -40.29 21.98
N HIS A 741 -5.05 -39.66 21.28
CA HIS A 741 -6.49 -39.76 21.56
C HIS A 741 -6.85 -39.39 23.02
N LEU A 742 -6.16 -38.38 23.56
CA LEU A 742 -6.46 -37.86 24.90
C LEU A 742 -7.59 -36.83 24.81
N PRO A 743 -8.56 -36.84 25.76
CA PRO A 743 -9.52 -35.74 25.90
C PRO A 743 -8.81 -34.38 26.01
N HIS A 744 -9.31 -33.35 25.34
CA HIS A 744 -8.63 -32.06 25.22
C HIS A 744 -8.27 -31.43 26.58
N GLY A 745 -9.24 -31.33 27.50
CA GLY A 745 -9.00 -30.81 28.84
C GLY A 745 -8.00 -31.63 29.66
N LEU A 746 -7.92 -32.96 29.43
CA LEU A 746 -6.87 -33.79 30.04
C LEU A 746 -5.49 -33.44 29.46
N ALA A 747 -5.37 -33.30 28.14
CA ALA A 747 -4.11 -32.89 27.52
C ALA A 747 -3.61 -31.53 28.03
N ASN A 748 -4.51 -30.54 28.19
CA ASN A 748 -4.20 -29.26 28.83
C ASN A 748 -3.77 -29.42 30.29
N ALA A 749 -4.50 -30.23 31.07
CA ALA A 749 -4.17 -30.50 32.47
C ALA A 749 -2.75 -31.08 32.64
N LEU A 750 -2.31 -31.94 31.72
CA LEU A 750 -0.99 -32.57 31.78
C LEU A 750 0.16 -31.59 31.50
N LEU A 751 -0.10 -30.47 30.81
CA LEU A 751 0.94 -29.55 30.32
C LEU A 751 1.03 -28.23 31.10
N ILE A 752 -0.09 -27.75 31.64
CA ILE A 752 -0.21 -26.37 32.13
C ILE A 752 0.82 -25.98 33.20
N ASN A 753 1.21 -26.90 34.08
CA ASN A 753 2.18 -26.60 35.14
C ASN A 753 3.57 -26.27 34.55
N ASP A 754 4.03 -27.06 33.58
CA ASP A 754 5.33 -26.88 32.95
C ASP A 754 5.34 -25.68 32.00
N VAL A 755 4.19 -25.38 31.37
CA VAL A 755 4.01 -24.15 30.59
C VAL A 755 4.08 -22.91 31.48
N ILE A 756 3.46 -22.92 32.67
CA ILE A 756 3.57 -21.80 33.63
C ILE A 756 5.04 -21.59 34.02
N ARG A 757 5.77 -22.66 34.38
CA ARG A 757 7.20 -22.57 34.71
C ARG A 757 8.03 -22.02 33.56
N PHE A 758 7.76 -22.49 32.34
CA PHE A 758 8.43 -21.99 31.14
C PHE A 758 8.15 -20.50 30.92
N ASN A 759 6.89 -20.08 31.02
CA ASN A 759 6.50 -18.69 30.78
C ASN A 759 6.98 -17.74 31.90
N ALA A 760 7.11 -18.21 33.14
CA ALA A 760 7.44 -17.42 34.32
C ALA A 760 8.92 -16.99 34.41
N THR A 761 9.38 -16.22 33.42
CA THR A 761 10.74 -15.65 33.38
C THR A 761 10.73 -14.18 33.01
N ASP A 762 11.67 -13.40 33.58
CA ASP A 762 11.91 -12.00 33.18
C ASP A 762 12.94 -11.89 32.04
N ALA A 763 13.59 -13.00 31.69
CA ALA A 763 14.65 -13.06 30.69
C ALA A 763 14.41 -14.24 29.72
N PRO A 764 13.33 -14.19 28.92
CA PRO A 764 13.05 -15.24 27.94
C PRO A 764 14.16 -15.29 26.88
N ARG A 765 14.54 -16.50 26.46
CA ARG A 765 15.54 -16.70 25.39
C ARG A 765 15.11 -16.07 24.07
N LYS A 766 13.81 -16.01 23.81
CA LYS A 766 13.20 -15.38 22.65
C LYS A 766 12.02 -14.51 23.09
N MET A 767 12.03 -13.25 22.64
CA MET A 767 11.03 -12.23 22.99
C MET A 767 9.76 -12.39 22.15
N GLY A 768 8.63 -11.90 22.66
CA GLY A 768 7.40 -11.73 21.89
C GLY A 768 7.62 -10.79 20.68
N THR A 769 6.88 -11.04 19.60
CA THR A 769 7.12 -10.38 18.30
C THR A 769 6.17 -9.20 18.04
N PHE A 770 5.12 -9.02 18.84
CA PHE A 770 4.03 -8.10 18.52
C PHE A 770 4.08 -6.79 19.33
N SER A 771 3.41 -5.74 18.82
CA SER A 771 3.51 -4.39 19.36
C SER A 771 3.04 -4.24 20.82
N GLN A 772 2.12 -5.08 21.30
CA GLN A 772 1.67 -5.08 22.70
C GLN A 772 2.68 -5.71 23.65
N TYR A 773 3.64 -6.49 23.14
CA TYR A 773 4.73 -7.01 23.94
C TYR A 773 5.73 -5.89 24.25
N LYS A 774 5.57 -5.26 25.41
CA LYS A 774 6.43 -4.15 25.86
C LYS A 774 7.71 -4.65 26.51
N ASN A 775 7.59 -5.60 27.43
CA ASN A 775 8.68 -6.24 28.17
C ASN A 775 8.20 -7.61 28.69
N PRO A 776 9.11 -8.52 29.07
CA PRO A 776 8.74 -9.75 29.77
C PRO A 776 8.00 -9.40 31.08
N GLU A 777 6.81 -9.96 31.28
CA GLU A 777 5.99 -9.72 32.48
C GLU A 777 5.20 -10.94 32.96
N ALA A 778 5.29 -12.09 32.28
CA ALA A 778 4.51 -13.27 32.60
C ALA A 778 4.68 -13.76 34.05
N LYS A 779 5.91 -13.72 34.58
CA LYS A 779 6.18 -14.08 35.99
C LYS A 779 5.35 -13.24 36.96
N ALA A 780 5.39 -11.91 36.81
CA ALA A 780 4.61 -10.99 37.64
C ALA A 780 3.09 -11.18 37.46
N ARG A 781 2.64 -11.49 36.23
CA ARG A 781 1.23 -11.78 35.94
C ARG A 781 0.75 -13.07 36.63
N TYR A 782 1.50 -14.17 36.55
CA TYR A 782 1.19 -15.39 37.31
C TYR A 782 1.21 -15.15 38.82
N ALA A 783 2.18 -14.39 39.33
CA ALA A 783 2.20 -14.02 40.75
C ALA A 783 0.97 -13.18 41.16
N ARG A 784 0.44 -12.33 40.27
CA ARG A 784 -0.81 -11.59 40.51
C ARG A 784 -2.02 -12.52 40.54
N ILE A 785 -2.08 -13.56 39.71
CA ILE A 785 -3.11 -14.61 39.81
C ILE A 785 -3.06 -15.25 41.19
N ALA A 786 -1.89 -15.67 41.64
CA ALA A 786 -1.69 -16.30 42.95
C ALA A 786 -2.22 -15.41 44.10
N ARG A 787 -1.86 -14.11 44.09
CA ARG A 787 -2.37 -13.14 45.08
C ARG A 787 -3.89 -12.98 45.00
N TYR A 788 -4.46 -12.94 43.79
CA TYR A 788 -5.90 -12.73 43.59
C TYR A 788 -6.75 -13.86 44.19
N ILE A 789 -6.25 -15.10 44.13
CA ILE A 789 -6.90 -16.27 44.74
C ILE A 789 -6.48 -16.51 46.20
N GLY A 790 -5.77 -15.57 46.83
CA GLY A 790 -5.43 -15.61 48.26
C GLY A 790 -4.17 -16.40 48.63
N LEU A 791 -3.30 -16.74 47.67
CA LEU A 791 -2.02 -17.39 47.97
C LEU A 791 -0.98 -16.36 48.45
N SER A 792 -0.06 -16.83 49.29
CA SER A 792 1.04 -16.05 49.85
C SER A 792 2.39 -16.60 49.39
N GLY A 793 3.38 -15.71 49.23
CA GLY A 793 4.74 -16.06 48.85
C GLY A 793 5.67 -14.87 49.09
N ALA A 794 6.96 -15.14 49.30
CA ALA A 794 7.95 -14.12 49.64
C ALA A 794 8.26 -13.17 48.46
N ASP A 795 8.17 -13.68 47.23
CA ASP A 795 8.39 -12.96 45.98
C ASP A 795 7.52 -13.55 44.86
N ASP A 796 7.63 -12.99 43.64
CA ASP A 796 6.86 -13.45 42.49
C ASP A 796 7.19 -14.90 42.09
N ALA A 797 8.44 -15.37 42.28
CA ALA A 797 8.81 -16.75 41.95
C ALA A 797 8.17 -17.75 42.92
N ALA A 798 8.18 -17.43 44.22
CA ALA A 798 7.50 -18.21 45.24
C ALA A 798 5.98 -18.26 45.02
N LEU A 799 5.37 -17.15 44.57
CA LEU A 799 3.95 -17.10 44.22
C LEU A 799 3.60 -17.92 42.98
N VAL A 800 4.50 -17.96 41.98
CA VAL A 800 4.34 -18.83 40.79
C VAL A 800 4.33 -20.30 41.21
N GLU A 801 5.29 -20.75 42.03
CA GLU A 801 5.31 -22.12 42.51
C GLU A 801 4.12 -22.44 43.42
N ALA A 802 3.66 -21.49 44.25
CA ALA A 802 2.43 -21.65 45.03
C ALA A 802 1.20 -21.84 44.12
N LEU A 803 1.09 -21.09 43.02
CA LEU A 803 0.03 -21.27 42.03
C LEU A 803 0.09 -22.65 41.37
N ILE A 804 1.28 -23.11 40.96
CA ILE A 804 1.49 -24.43 40.38
C ILE A 804 1.10 -25.53 41.38
N GLY A 805 1.47 -25.35 42.66
CA GLY A 805 1.04 -26.23 43.76
C GLY A 805 -0.48 -26.29 43.88
N LYS A 806 -1.15 -25.13 43.86
CA LYS A 806 -2.61 -25.05 43.95
C LYS A 806 -3.32 -25.72 42.77
N ILE A 807 -2.79 -25.59 41.55
CA ILE A 807 -3.27 -26.30 40.36
C ILE A 807 -3.10 -27.81 40.52
N THR A 808 -1.99 -28.25 41.12
CA THR A 808 -1.72 -29.67 41.38
C THR A 808 -2.70 -30.26 42.41
N GLU A 809 -2.98 -29.55 43.50
CA GLU A 809 -4.02 -29.92 44.46
C GLU A 809 -5.39 -30.04 43.80
N LEU A 810 -5.74 -29.08 42.93
CA LEU A 810 -7.00 -29.10 42.19
C LEU A 810 -7.10 -30.34 41.29
N LYS A 811 -6.05 -30.67 40.53
CA LYS A 811 -6.02 -31.89 39.70
C LYS A 811 -6.22 -33.16 40.53
N GLN A 812 -5.60 -33.25 41.70
CA GLN A 812 -5.77 -34.39 42.62
C GLN A 812 -7.20 -34.49 43.15
N GLN A 813 -7.85 -33.38 43.51
CA GLN A 813 -9.26 -33.37 43.95
C GLN A 813 -10.25 -33.79 42.87
N LEU A 814 -9.84 -33.69 41.60
CA LEU A 814 -10.64 -34.03 40.42
C LEU A 814 -10.25 -35.40 39.82
N ASP A 815 -9.41 -36.18 40.50
CA ASP A 815 -8.89 -37.47 40.05
C ASP A 815 -8.20 -37.42 38.66
N ILE A 816 -7.54 -36.31 38.35
CA ILE A 816 -6.82 -36.11 37.08
C ILE A 816 -5.37 -36.63 37.22
N PRO A 817 -4.88 -37.47 36.29
CA PRO A 817 -3.48 -37.88 36.23
C PRO A 817 -2.53 -36.67 36.20
N LEU A 818 -1.38 -36.76 36.89
CA LEU A 818 -0.44 -35.64 37.01
C LEU A 818 0.62 -35.62 35.90
N THR A 819 0.84 -36.75 35.23
CA THR A 819 1.85 -36.89 34.16
C THR A 819 1.28 -37.59 32.94
N ILE A 820 1.89 -37.37 31.77
CA ILE A 820 1.47 -38.04 30.52
C ILE A 820 1.62 -39.56 30.65
N LYS A 821 2.62 -40.03 31.42
CA LYS A 821 2.81 -41.43 31.77
C LYS A 821 1.66 -42.00 32.60
N GLU A 822 1.18 -41.28 33.61
CA GLU A 822 0.02 -41.70 34.42
C GLU A 822 -1.29 -41.73 33.60
N ALA A 823 -1.37 -40.91 32.55
CA ALA A 823 -2.45 -40.95 31.56
C ALA A 823 -2.37 -42.15 30.59
N LYS A 824 -1.43 -43.08 30.81
CA LYS A 824 -1.24 -44.33 30.04
C LYS A 824 -0.83 -44.16 28.59
N VAL A 825 -0.14 -43.06 28.26
CA VAL A 825 0.52 -42.93 26.94
C VAL A 825 1.79 -43.78 26.94
N ASP A 826 1.99 -44.54 25.86
CA ASP A 826 3.18 -45.38 25.69
C ASP A 826 4.45 -44.53 25.52
N ARG A 827 5.53 -44.96 26.18
CA ARG A 827 6.80 -44.21 26.23
C ARG A 827 7.48 -44.14 24.88
N ASP A 828 7.59 -45.26 24.20
CA ASP A 828 8.36 -45.33 22.96
C ASP A 828 7.60 -44.64 21.83
N ALA A 829 6.27 -44.78 21.80
CA ALA A 829 5.39 -44.03 20.91
C ALA A 829 5.46 -42.51 21.16
N PHE A 830 5.54 -42.08 22.43
CA PHE A 830 5.68 -40.66 22.78
C PHE A 830 6.98 -40.05 22.26
N TYR A 831 8.12 -40.63 22.63
CA TYR A 831 9.42 -40.10 22.22
C TYR A 831 9.67 -40.22 20.71
N ALA A 832 9.05 -41.19 20.03
CA ALA A 832 9.08 -41.27 18.57
C ALA A 832 8.32 -40.12 17.88
N ALA A 833 7.26 -39.59 18.50
CA ALA A 833 6.46 -38.49 17.95
C ALA A 833 6.94 -37.09 18.38
N LEU A 834 7.83 -37.02 19.37
CA LEU A 834 8.18 -35.80 20.10
C LEU A 834 8.69 -34.64 19.23
N GLU A 835 9.51 -34.92 18.22
CA GLU A 835 10.02 -33.89 17.30
C GLU A 835 8.87 -33.28 16.48
N THR A 836 8.04 -34.12 15.84
CA THR A 836 6.88 -33.69 15.06
C THR A 836 5.86 -32.95 15.92
N LEU A 837 5.59 -33.44 17.14
CA LEU A 837 4.70 -32.75 18.09
C LEU A 837 5.19 -31.34 18.43
N SER A 838 6.50 -31.15 18.53
CA SER A 838 7.10 -29.87 18.86
C SER A 838 7.07 -28.89 17.68
N GLU A 839 7.33 -29.39 16.47
CA GLU A 839 7.20 -28.62 15.23
C GLU A 839 5.75 -28.20 14.97
N ASP A 840 4.81 -29.15 15.06
CA ASP A 840 3.39 -28.87 14.82
C ASP A 840 2.82 -27.92 15.88
N ALA A 841 3.24 -28.04 17.15
CA ALA A 841 2.83 -27.11 18.20
C ALA A 841 3.39 -25.71 17.95
N PHE A 842 4.62 -25.60 17.43
CA PHE A 842 5.17 -24.31 17.04
C PHE A 842 4.36 -23.66 15.89
N ASP A 843 3.87 -24.45 14.93
CA ASP A 843 3.03 -24.00 13.81
C ASP A 843 1.55 -23.73 14.21
N ASP A 844 1.16 -24.01 15.44
CA ASP A 844 -0.20 -23.78 15.91
C ASP A 844 -0.51 -22.28 16.06
N GLN A 845 -1.76 -21.89 15.73
CA GLN A 845 -2.22 -20.50 15.75
C GLN A 845 -2.14 -19.86 17.15
N CYS A 846 -2.20 -20.65 18.23
CA CYS A 846 -2.11 -20.14 19.60
C CYS A 846 -0.69 -19.70 19.99
N THR A 847 0.35 -20.26 19.37
CA THR A 847 1.76 -20.02 19.74
C THR A 847 2.15 -18.54 19.63
N GLY A 848 1.59 -17.83 18.65
CA GLY A 848 1.90 -16.42 18.40
C GLY A 848 1.53 -15.47 19.54
N ALA A 849 0.53 -15.82 20.35
CA ALA A 849 0.04 -14.97 21.44
C ALA A 849 0.73 -15.24 22.79
N ASN A 850 1.50 -16.33 22.91
CA ASN A 850 2.14 -16.73 24.16
C ASN A 850 3.15 -15.67 24.68
N PRO A 851 3.18 -15.35 25.99
CA PRO A 851 4.05 -14.31 26.55
C PRO A 851 5.55 -14.55 26.37
N ARG A 852 5.96 -15.81 26.22
CA ARG A 852 7.33 -16.20 25.89
C ARG A 852 7.29 -16.92 24.56
N TYR A 853 7.78 -16.28 23.50
CA TYR A 853 7.78 -16.95 22.20
C TYR A 853 8.71 -18.16 22.23
N PRO A 854 8.24 -19.39 21.99
CA PRO A 854 9.05 -20.58 22.22
C PRO A 854 10.05 -20.84 21.10
N LEU A 855 11.10 -21.58 21.41
CA LEU A 855 11.86 -22.39 20.45
C LEU A 855 11.26 -23.80 20.38
N MET A 856 11.33 -24.46 19.21
CA MET A 856 10.88 -25.86 19.07
C MET A 856 11.59 -26.79 20.06
N SER A 857 12.89 -26.57 20.32
CA SER A 857 13.64 -27.31 21.33
C SER A 857 13.09 -27.12 22.73
N GLU A 858 12.57 -25.94 23.06
CA GLU A 858 11.98 -25.67 24.38
C GLU A 858 10.60 -26.32 24.51
N LEU A 859 9.80 -26.36 23.43
CA LEU A 859 8.54 -27.12 23.42
C LEU A 859 8.81 -28.62 23.66
N ARG A 860 9.85 -29.16 23.04
CA ARG A 860 10.32 -30.54 23.25
C ARG A 860 10.71 -30.79 24.71
N ASP A 861 11.41 -29.85 25.33
CA ASP A 861 11.82 -29.95 26.73
C ASP A 861 10.60 -29.93 27.66
N ILE A 862 9.59 -29.08 27.39
CA ILE A 862 8.33 -29.03 28.15
C ILE A 862 7.58 -30.37 28.02
N TYR A 863 7.42 -30.90 26.81
CA TYR A 863 6.79 -32.22 26.60
C TYR A 863 7.50 -33.33 27.39
N SER A 864 8.83 -33.33 27.35
CA SER A 864 9.64 -34.33 28.06
C SER A 864 9.49 -34.22 29.58
N ALA A 865 9.42 -32.99 30.11
CA ALA A 865 9.18 -32.73 31.53
C ALA A 865 7.78 -33.19 31.96
N ALA A 866 6.75 -32.89 31.16
CA ALA A 866 5.37 -33.30 31.42
C ALA A 866 5.17 -34.84 31.35
N TYR A 867 6.04 -35.55 30.61
CA TYR A 867 5.97 -37.01 30.49
C TYR A 867 6.41 -37.73 31.77
N GLU A 868 7.60 -37.39 32.27
CA GLU A 868 8.17 -38.06 33.46
C GLU A 868 7.67 -37.44 34.78
N GLY A 869 7.20 -36.19 34.74
CA GLY A 869 6.96 -35.34 35.91
C GLY A 869 8.24 -34.63 36.36
N VAL A 870 8.12 -33.38 36.77
CA VAL A 870 9.24 -32.64 37.36
C VAL A 870 9.57 -33.24 38.73
N LYS A 871 10.80 -33.71 38.91
CA LYS A 871 11.31 -34.24 40.18
C LYS A 871 11.52 -33.17 41.23
#